data_AF-A0A8K1FSL8-F1
#
_entry.id   AF-A0A8K1FSL8-F1
#
_cell.length_a   1.000
_cell.length_b   1.000
_cell.length_c   1.000
_cell.angle_alpha   90.00
_cell.angle_beta   90.00
_cell.angle_gamma   90.00
#
_symmetry.space_group_name_H-M   'P 1'
#
loop_
_entity.id
_entity.type
_entity.pdbx_description
1 polymer ?
#
loop_
_entity_poly.entity_id
_entity_poly.type
_entity_poly.pdbx_seq_one_letter_code
_entity_poly.pdbx_strand_id
1 'polypeptide(L)'
;MRHGHVFMRWALSLFALYSWWGSLQTARAQLVFQSSVFIPTSTGQEFHPFALYAGQEPVDELEEVRQQFGLDRTWRESILTQVCAQPRVQCTRNVPVVYVTRITDTQGHVLGVLEIHEGQEPVDVIAAFAIKHQIQRAFRQQLLQAVCQQKHVRCTRTRSLIFEQRIHDEHGETIGKLDIYDDTEPIDLLYRFVKEHELPDTALEQLFQMICARIPCERAEPFIFSRVIADPDNSPIGELQIPRHREPADVVYAFCHHHGLDKAFRKQLMHLVCNDPHVACERMAPYVFNSPIVLENGTDVGALRIQEDEELADAVYHFSKSSKISPDLRFALLQQLCGREGILCTRSQALLRSIPISAQDGGTLGVISVYEGQEPADVVYAFAEKHGLSADDAYNLVDVLCGISKTNPPRPGEEPLTCTRYAPVVFAIPISAQNGSRLGVLEILRDDEPADAIARFGNKHGLGKPEKANLWDPICEASGLTCTRDVGLMYQAVYTLPDGRRERLDFLDGEEPTDVIYHYGLMRNLSFVERKHFLIEVCNEPRKRPNCTRAEPMLLSIPVWESADKKMGDLEILEGQEPIDQVYAFLEKHDLFQTEPLNTTLLEVVCNSTRVTCARKRPRRILFSMYATYAGISHSLQYVQPESDWICTSHHGGQRCVHYAEVLSKQFCETHMTDWVGCFPRILEALRVQLEFYEERMWRGKDLYAKLGLVKTASKEEIDVAYNRLVKRFNNETEPQKYEKLQEAYRTLSDPEEKYFYDLPCMKLFGLCGKKKKDGSISITPDN
;
A
#
# COMPACT_ATOMS: atom_id res chain seq x y z
N MET A 1 -64.57 -19.93 29.32
CA MET A 1 -63.70 -20.68 30.26
C MET A 1 -62.70 -19.66 30.83
N ARG A 2 -63.05 -18.87 31.84
CA ARG A 2 -62.84 -19.07 33.29
C ARG A 2 -61.47 -19.62 33.70
N HIS A 3 -60.55 -18.69 34.00
CA HIS A 3 -59.60 -18.58 35.14
C HIS A 3 -58.36 -17.81 34.64
N GLY A 4 -57.86 -16.74 35.25
CA GLY A 4 -58.21 -16.01 36.47
C GLY A 4 -57.08 -15.00 36.71
N HIS A 5 -57.42 -13.71 36.79
CA HIS A 5 -56.53 -12.63 37.21
C HIS A 5 -56.09 -12.83 38.67
N VAL A 6 -54.78 -12.85 38.95
CA VAL A 6 -54.19 -12.45 40.25
C VAL A 6 -52.78 -11.91 40.03
N PHE A 7 -52.64 -10.59 39.90
CA PHE A 7 -51.38 -9.89 40.19
C PHE A 7 -51.73 -8.51 40.76
N MET A 8 -52.15 -8.50 42.03
CA MET A 8 -52.31 -7.29 42.82
C MET A 8 -52.29 -7.67 44.30
N ARG A 9 -51.16 -7.41 44.97
CA ARG A 9 -51.01 -7.11 46.42
C ARG A 9 -49.55 -7.34 46.85
N TRP A 10 -48.73 -6.32 46.71
CA TRP A 10 -47.61 -6.05 47.63
C TRP A 10 -47.49 -4.53 47.76
N ALA A 11 -48.45 -3.97 48.48
CA ALA A 11 -48.39 -2.63 49.03
C ALA A 11 -48.66 -2.75 50.53
N LEU A 12 -47.93 -1.96 51.31
CA LEU A 12 -48.09 -1.69 52.74
C LEU A 12 -47.57 -2.78 53.69
N SER A 13 -46.39 -2.51 54.28
CA SER A 13 -46.20 -2.47 55.74
C SER A 13 -44.77 -2.01 56.08
N LEU A 14 -44.49 -0.72 55.88
CA LEU A 14 -43.32 -0.04 56.45
C LEU A 14 -43.73 1.38 56.83
N PHE A 15 -44.60 1.49 57.82
CA PHE A 15 -44.80 2.72 58.59
C PHE A 15 -45.37 2.37 59.96
N ALA A 16 -44.52 2.45 60.98
CA ALA A 16 -44.86 2.96 62.30
C ALA A 16 -43.54 3.23 63.06
N LEU A 17 -43.29 4.51 63.31
CA LEU A 17 -42.45 5.00 64.40
C LEU A 17 -42.86 4.31 65.70
N TYR A 18 -41.90 3.93 66.54
CA TYR A 18 -41.71 4.48 67.89
C TYR A 18 -40.51 3.80 68.56
N SER A 19 -39.81 4.61 69.35
CA SER A 19 -38.79 4.24 70.33
C SER A 19 -39.06 2.88 70.99
N TRP A 20 -38.09 1.97 70.93
CA TRP A 20 -37.99 0.89 71.90
C TRP A 20 -36.53 0.53 72.17
N TRP A 21 -35.90 1.34 73.03
CA TRP A 21 -35.08 0.77 74.09
C TRP A 21 -36.02 0.09 75.08
N GLY A 22 -35.94 -1.22 75.22
CA GLY A 22 -36.62 -1.93 76.30
C GLY A 22 -37.22 -3.26 75.90
N SER A 23 -36.40 -4.31 75.85
CA SER A 23 -36.77 -5.66 76.31
C SER A 23 -35.61 -6.64 76.09
N LEU A 24 -34.50 -6.36 76.75
CA LEU A 24 -33.68 -7.44 77.31
C LEU A 24 -33.91 -7.40 78.81
N GLN A 25 -34.16 -8.58 79.37
CA GLN A 25 -34.41 -8.82 80.78
C GLN A 25 -33.49 -7.94 81.66
N THR A 26 -34.08 -7.24 82.64
CA THR A 26 -33.36 -6.43 83.62
C THR A 26 -32.50 -7.30 84.53
N ALA A 27 -31.35 -7.75 84.01
CA ALA A 27 -30.13 -7.63 84.81
C ALA A 27 -29.85 -6.12 84.85
N ARG A 28 -29.75 -5.53 86.05
CA ARG A 28 -29.26 -4.15 86.16
C ARG A 28 -27.88 -4.12 85.49
N ALA A 29 -27.81 -3.58 84.27
CA ALA A 29 -26.55 -3.45 83.56
C ALA A 29 -25.60 -2.68 84.48
N GLN A 30 -24.47 -3.28 84.80
CA GLN A 30 -23.57 -2.73 85.80
C GLN A 30 -23.04 -1.39 85.27
N LEU A 31 -23.17 -0.33 86.07
CA LEU A 31 -22.58 0.97 85.75
C LEU A 31 -21.05 0.81 85.75
N VAL A 32 -20.44 1.03 84.59
CA VAL A 32 -19.00 0.86 84.35
C VAL A 32 -18.26 2.18 84.55
N PHE A 33 -18.87 3.28 84.13
CA PHE A 33 -18.30 4.61 84.25
C PHE A 33 -19.41 5.66 84.38
N GLN A 34 -19.22 6.65 85.25
CA GLN A 34 -20.10 7.80 85.38
C GLN A 34 -19.23 9.04 85.59
N SER A 35 -19.46 10.05 84.76
CA SER A 35 -18.77 11.33 84.81
C SER A 35 -19.68 12.43 84.30
N SER A 36 -19.17 13.66 84.19
CA SER A 36 -19.80 14.72 83.42
C SER A 36 -18.94 15.06 82.20
N VAL A 37 -19.58 15.20 81.05
CA VAL A 37 -18.96 15.68 79.81
C VAL A 37 -19.29 17.15 79.62
N PHE A 38 -18.32 17.95 79.15
CA PHE A 38 -18.56 19.38 78.94
C PHE A 38 -19.30 19.59 77.62
N ILE A 39 -20.27 20.50 77.61
CA ILE A 39 -21.02 20.96 76.44
C ILE A 39 -20.68 22.44 76.25
N PRO A 40 -20.06 22.82 75.11
CA PRO A 40 -19.80 24.22 74.81
C PRO A 40 -21.11 24.96 74.50
N THR A 41 -21.35 26.09 75.17
CA THR A 41 -22.52 26.98 74.97
C THR A 41 -22.05 28.40 74.64
N SER A 42 -22.94 29.24 74.12
CA SER A 42 -22.62 30.64 73.76
C SER A 42 -22.18 31.53 74.94
N THR A 43 -22.39 31.07 76.19
CA THR A 43 -22.08 31.82 77.42
C THR A 43 -21.09 31.10 78.35
N GLY A 44 -20.54 29.94 77.97
CA GLY A 44 -19.60 29.17 78.80
C GLY A 44 -19.64 27.65 78.55
N GLN A 45 -19.25 26.86 79.55
CA GLN A 45 -19.32 25.39 79.51
C GLN A 45 -20.40 24.87 80.47
N GLU A 46 -21.27 23.99 79.99
CA GLU A 46 -22.25 23.25 80.80
C GLU A 46 -21.78 21.80 80.98
N PHE A 47 -22.00 21.19 82.15
CA PHE A 47 -21.58 19.81 82.42
C PHE A 47 -22.80 18.88 82.36
N HIS A 48 -22.81 17.97 81.40
CA HIS A 48 -23.88 16.99 81.22
C HIS A 48 -23.49 15.64 81.82
N PRO A 49 -24.36 15.00 82.62
CA PRO A 49 -24.07 13.69 83.18
C PRO A 49 -23.95 12.65 82.05
N PHE A 50 -22.83 11.92 82.04
CA PHE A 50 -22.55 10.82 81.12
C PHE A 50 -22.38 9.54 81.92
N ALA A 51 -23.19 8.53 81.60
CA ALA A 51 -23.13 7.22 82.25
C ALA A 51 -22.94 6.14 81.18
N LEU A 52 -22.00 5.24 81.42
CA LEU A 52 -21.70 4.09 80.58
C LEU A 52 -21.98 2.81 81.36
N TYR A 53 -22.81 1.95 80.78
CA TYR A 53 -23.18 0.64 81.32
C TYR A 53 -22.40 -0.49 80.63
N ALA A 54 -22.28 -1.63 81.31
CA ALA A 54 -21.57 -2.80 80.80
C ALA A 54 -22.17 -3.28 79.47
N GLY A 55 -21.32 -3.40 78.44
CA GLY A 55 -21.72 -3.80 77.08
C GLY A 55 -22.04 -2.65 76.13
N GLN A 56 -22.08 -1.40 76.60
CA GLN A 56 -22.19 -0.22 75.73
C GLN A 56 -20.82 0.21 75.22
N GLU A 57 -20.79 0.69 73.98
CA GLU A 57 -19.60 1.27 73.39
C GLU A 57 -19.57 2.79 73.69
N PRO A 58 -18.50 3.32 74.31
CA PRO A 58 -18.41 4.74 74.66
C PRO A 58 -18.63 5.70 73.50
N VAL A 59 -18.22 5.34 72.27
CA VAL A 59 -18.38 6.22 71.11
C VAL A 59 -19.83 6.36 70.64
N ASP A 60 -20.68 5.34 70.83
CA ASP A 60 -22.10 5.43 70.47
C ASP A 60 -22.86 6.34 71.44
N GLU A 61 -22.62 6.17 72.75
CA GLU A 61 -23.26 6.97 73.79
C GLU A 61 -22.83 8.45 73.67
N LEU A 62 -21.55 8.70 73.35
CA LEU A 62 -21.07 10.06 73.07
C LEU A 62 -21.62 10.63 71.76
N GLU A 63 -21.89 9.79 70.76
CA GLU A 63 -22.54 10.21 69.51
C GLU A 63 -24.00 10.63 69.75
N GLU A 64 -24.73 9.96 70.64
CA GLU A 64 -26.09 10.36 71.02
C GLU A 64 -26.09 11.75 71.69
N VAL A 65 -25.16 11.99 72.63
CA VAL A 65 -24.97 13.32 73.25
C VAL A 65 -24.58 14.36 72.18
N ARG A 66 -23.67 14.01 71.27
CA ARG A 66 -23.26 14.90 70.18
C ARG A 66 -24.45 15.32 69.32
N GLN A 67 -25.33 14.38 68.96
CA GLN A 67 -26.53 14.64 68.16
C GLN A 67 -27.56 15.47 68.93
N GLN A 68 -27.80 15.14 70.20
CA GLN A 68 -28.75 15.84 71.05
C GLN A 68 -28.44 17.34 71.20
N PHE A 69 -27.15 17.68 71.32
CA PHE A 69 -26.68 19.06 71.54
C PHE A 69 -26.07 19.73 70.29
N GLY A 70 -26.12 19.06 69.13
CA GLY A 70 -25.64 19.62 67.86
C GLY A 70 -24.12 19.88 67.82
N LEU A 71 -23.33 19.07 68.51
CA LEU A 71 -21.89 19.23 68.66
C LEU A 71 -21.10 18.71 67.44
N ASP A 72 -19.86 19.16 67.27
CA ASP A 72 -18.99 18.71 66.18
C ASP A 72 -18.33 17.34 66.46
N ARG A 73 -17.73 16.75 65.42
CA ARG A 73 -17.05 15.44 65.54
C ARG A 73 -15.78 15.52 66.38
N THR A 74 -15.08 16.66 66.36
CA THR A 74 -13.86 16.91 67.12
C THR A 74 -14.11 16.89 68.64
N TRP A 75 -15.28 17.34 69.07
CA TRP A 75 -15.73 17.22 70.45
C TRP A 75 -15.83 15.74 70.86
N ARG A 76 -16.50 14.91 70.06
CA ARG A 76 -16.66 13.48 70.33
C ARG A 76 -15.30 12.79 70.43
N GLU A 77 -14.38 13.05 69.50
CA GLU A 77 -13.03 12.46 69.49
C GLU A 77 -12.22 12.85 70.74
N SER A 78 -12.31 14.12 71.15
CA SER A 78 -11.64 14.64 72.35
C SER A 78 -12.18 14.01 73.63
N ILE A 79 -13.50 13.91 73.79
CA ILE A 79 -14.12 13.29 74.97
C ILE A 79 -13.89 11.78 74.98
N LEU A 80 -14.01 11.11 73.83
CA LEU A 80 -13.79 9.68 73.70
C LEU A 80 -12.38 9.30 74.17
N THR A 81 -11.36 10.07 73.78
CA THR A 81 -9.98 9.84 74.23
C THR A 81 -9.85 9.89 75.75
N GLN A 82 -10.55 10.82 76.41
CA GLN A 82 -10.55 10.96 77.87
C GLN A 82 -11.31 9.83 78.58
N VAL A 83 -12.43 9.39 78.00
CA VAL A 83 -13.27 8.29 78.51
C VAL A 83 -12.54 6.95 78.36
N CYS A 84 -11.90 6.70 77.22
CA CYS A 84 -11.14 5.49 76.94
C CYS A 84 -9.84 5.36 77.73
N ALA A 85 -9.28 6.47 78.25
CA ALA A 85 -8.10 6.44 79.10
C ALA A 85 -8.39 5.93 80.52
N GLN A 86 -9.66 5.70 80.87
CA GLN A 86 -10.06 5.27 82.20
C GLN A 86 -9.85 3.75 82.39
N PRO A 87 -9.26 3.27 83.50
CA PRO A 87 -8.88 1.86 83.67
C PRO A 87 -10.03 0.86 83.62
N ARG A 88 -11.27 1.31 83.84
CA ARG A 88 -12.48 0.46 83.87
C ARG A 88 -13.31 0.54 82.59
N VAL A 89 -12.96 1.41 81.64
CA VAL A 89 -13.67 1.57 80.37
C VAL A 89 -12.97 0.76 79.29
N GLN A 90 -13.72 -0.08 78.58
CA GLN A 90 -13.21 -0.79 77.41
C GLN A 90 -13.78 -0.12 76.15
N CYS A 91 -12.90 0.52 75.38
CA CYS A 91 -13.26 1.02 74.05
C CYS A 91 -12.78 0.02 73.01
N THR A 92 -13.72 -0.55 72.27
CA THR A 92 -13.41 -1.49 71.17
C THR A 92 -13.33 -0.79 69.83
N ARG A 93 -13.93 0.41 69.70
CA ARG A 93 -13.92 1.21 68.47
C ARG A 93 -13.99 2.70 68.71
N ASN A 94 -13.62 3.45 67.67
CA ASN A 94 -13.56 4.92 67.66
C ASN A 94 -14.58 5.57 66.72
N VAL A 95 -15.43 4.77 66.06
CA VAL A 95 -16.48 5.22 65.15
C VAL A 95 -17.84 4.69 65.63
N PRO A 96 -18.90 5.53 65.65
CA PRO A 96 -20.21 5.09 66.10
C PRO A 96 -20.96 4.29 65.03
N VAL A 97 -21.94 3.50 65.45
CA VAL A 97 -22.89 2.86 64.53
C VAL A 97 -23.94 3.91 64.14
N VAL A 98 -24.07 4.18 62.84
CA VAL A 98 -25.07 5.14 62.32
C VAL A 98 -26.38 4.46 61.90
N TYR A 99 -26.34 3.16 61.68
CA TYR A 99 -27.52 2.36 61.36
C TYR A 99 -27.35 0.91 61.82
N VAL A 100 -28.37 0.38 62.49
CA VAL A 100 -28.42 -1.02 62.91
C VAL A 100 -29.80 -1.59 62.61
N THR A 101 -29.85 -2.78 62.02
CA THR A 101 -31.11 -3.48 61.77
C THR A 101 -30.93 -4.99 61.85
N ARG A 102 -32.00 -5.70 62.22
CA ARG A 102 -32.05 -7.17 62.20
C ARG A 102 -32.61 -7.63 60.86
N ILE A 103 -31.81 -8.36 60.10
CA ILE A 103 -32.23 -8.92 58.82
C ILE A 103 -32.81 -10.31 59.04
N THR A 104 -33.99 -10.56 58.47
CA THR A 104 -34.67 -11.85 58.50
C THR A 104 -34.80 -12.43 57.09
N ASP A 105 -34.83 -13.75 56.98
CA ASP A 105 -35.12 -14.45 55.73
C ASP A 105 -36.63 -14.41 55.39
N THR A 106 -37.01 -14.98 54.25
CA THR A 106 -38.40 -15.06 53.79
C THR A 106 -39.30 -15.94 54.68
N GLN A 107 -38.72 -16.69 55.60
CA GLN A 107 -39.41 -17.55 56.58
C GLN A 107 -39.43 -16.94 57.98
N GLY A 108 -38.88 -15.74 58.16
CA GLY A 108 -38.82 -15.02 59.44
C GLY A 108 -37.64 -15.40 60.34
N HIS A 109 -36.70 -16.24 59.89
CA HIS A 109 -35.49 -16.55 60.64
C HIS A 109 -34.51 -15.39 60.59
N VAL A 110 -33.89 -15.06 61.72
CA VAL A 110 -32.89 -13.99 61.81
C VAL A 110 -31.61 -14.46 61.12
N LEU A 111 -31.26 -13.83 59.99
CA LEU A 111 -30.03 -14.06 59.26
C LEU A 111 -28.82 -13.43 59.97
N GLY A 112 -29.02 -12.27 60.59
CA GLY A 112 -27.98 -11.55 61.33
C GLY A 112 -28.37 -10.10 61.62
N VAL A 113 -27.46 -9.38 62.27
CA VAL A 113 -27.57 -7.93 62.49
C VAL A 113 -26.69 -7.23 61.45
N LEU A 114 -27.27 -6.28 60.71
CA LEU A 114 -26.54 -5.40 59.80
C LEU A 114 -26.21 -4.10 60.55
N GLU A 115 -24.94 -3.83 60.73
CA GLU A 115 -24.41 -2.64 61.39
C GLU A 115 -23.60 -1.82 60.38
N ILE A 116 -23.93 -0.53 60.25
CA ILE A 116 -23.21 0.41 59.39
C ILE A 116 -22.57 1.44 60.29
N HIS A 117 -21.24 1.53 60.21
CA HIS A 117 -20.47 2.50 60.99
C HIS A 117 -20.35 3.83 60.26
N GLU A 118 -20.15 4.91 61.00
CA GLU A 118 -19.93 6.24 60.43
C GLU A 118 -18.75 6.23 59.45
N GLY A 119 -18.99 6.71 58.22
CA GLY A 119 -17.98 6.77 57.16
C GLY A 119 -17.90 5.53 56.27
N GLN A 120 -18.61 4.44 56.58
CA GLN A 120 -18.75 3.30 55.67
C GLN A 120 -19.79 3.58 54.60
N GLU A 121 -19.53 3.09 53.38
CA GLU A 121 -20.52 3.11 52.31
C GLU A 121 -21.54 1.97 52.51
N PRO A 122 -22.84 2.29 52.63
CA PRO A 122 -23.87 1.29 52.91
C PRO A 122 -23.93 0.12 51.91
N VAL A 123 -23.69 0.37 50.61
CA VAL A 123 -23.77 -0.68 49.60
C VAL A 123 -22.69 -1.76 49.76
N ASP A 124 -21.49 -1.42 50.25
CA ASP A 124 -20.44 -2.41 50.51
C ASP A 124 -20.72 -3.24 51.75
N VAL A 125 -21.20 -2.60 52.82
CA VAL A 125 -21.57 -3.29 54.05
C VAL A 125 -22.70 -4.29 53.77
N ILE A 126 -23.69 -3.86 52.97
CA ILE A 126 -24.78 -4.72 52.51
C ILE A 126 -24.26 -5.85 51.62
N ALA A 127 -23.35 -5.59 50.70
CA ALA A 127 -22.79 -6.62 49.83
C ALA A 127 -21.96 -7.65 50.60
N ALA A 128 -21.11 -7.22 51.53
CA ALA A 128 -20.34 -8.10 52.40
C ALA A 128 -21.25 -8.97 53.27
N PHE A 129 -22.30 -8.37 53.85
CA PHE A 129 -23.34 -9.10 54.59
C PHE A 129 -24.06 -10.11 53.68
N ALA A 130 -24.40 -9.71 52.47
CA ALA A 130 -25.11 -10.55 51.51
C ALA A 130 -24.26 -11.71 50.99
N ILE A 131 -22.95 -11.54 50.81
CA ILE A 131 -22.01 -12.61 50.46
C ILE A 131 -21.92 -13.61 51.62
N LYS A 132 -21.72 -13.12 52.84
CA LYS A 132 -21.61 -13.95 54.05
C LYS A 132 -22.85 -14.82 54.30
N HIS A 133 -24.03 -14.29 53.99
CA HIS A 133 -25.32 -14.95 54.23
C HIS A 133 -26.00 -15.47 52.95
N GLN A 134 -25.29 -15.54 51.81
CA GLN A 134 -25.77 -16.05 50.52
C GLN A 134 -27.09 -15.43 50.03
N ILE A 135 -27.26 -14.14 50.29
CA ILE A 135 -28.49 -13.38 49.97
C ILE A 135 -28.53 -13.04 48.48
N GLN A 136 -29.68 -13.28 47.85
CA GLN A 136 -29.91 -12.99 46.42
C GLN A 136 -29.85 -11.50 46.09
N ARG A 137 -29.37 -11.18 44.89
CA ARG A 137 -29.09 -9.81 44.42
C ARG A 137 -30.30 -8.88 44.42
N ALA A 138 -31.50 -9.37 44.09
CA ALA A 138 -32.73 -8.56 44.10
C ALA A 138 -33.08 -8.02 45.50
N PHE A 139 -32.86 -8.85 46.53
CA PHE A 139 -33.07 -8.44 47.92
C PHE A 139 -32.02 -7.41 48.39
N ARG A 140 -30.79 -7.47 47.85
CA ARG A 140 -29.73 -6.48 48.15
C ARG A 140 -30.11 -5.07 47.71
N GLN A 141 -30.69 -4.93 46.52
CA GLN A 141 -31.13 -3.62 46.01
C GLN A 141 -32.27 -3.03 46.85
N GLN A 142 -33.24 -3.87 47.26
CA GLN A 142 -34.31 -3.45 48.16
C GLN A 142 -33.77 -3.02 49.53
N LEU A 143 -32.82 -3.79 50.08
CA LEU A 143 -32.18 -3.48 51.35
C LEU A 143 -31.38 -2.17 51.27
N LEU A 144 -30.61 -1.96 50.19
CA LEU A 144 -29.90 -0.71 49.96
C LEU A 144 -30.87 0.48 49.88
N GLN A 145 -31.95 0.36 49.12
CA GLN A 145 -32.95 1.40 49.01
C GLN A 145 -33.57 1.76 50.37
N ALA A 146 -33.88 0.75 51.20
CA ALA A 146 -34.44 0.94 52.54
C ALA A 146 -33.44 1.63 53.51
N VAL A 147 -32.16 1.28 53.42
CA VAL A 147 -31.08 1.87 54.22
C VAL A 147 -30.80 3.32 53.80
N CYS A 148 -30.74 3.59 52.49
CA CYS A 148 -30.46 4.93 51.97
C CYS A 148 -31.60 5.94 52.18
N GLN A 149 -32.82 5.47 52.49
CA GLN A 149 -33.95 6.34 52.86
C GLN A 149 -33.85 6.88 54.30
N GLN A 150 -32.92 6.37 55.11
CA GLN A 150 -32.74 6.82 56.49
C GLN A 150 -32.00 8.16 56.56
N LYS A 151 -32.53 9.12 57.34
CA LYS A 151 -31.99 10.49 57.42
C LYS A 151 -30.53 10.58 57.88
N HIS A 152 -30.05 9.58 58.62
CA HIS A 152 -28.71 9.56 59.24
C HIS A 152 -27.70 8.71 58.46
N VAL A 153 -28.12 8.10 57.35
CA VAL A 153 -27.26 7.29 56.49
C VAL A 153 -27.02 8.02 55.18
N ARG A 154 -25.74 8.17 54.80
CA ARG A 154 -25.36 8.76 53.52
C ARG A 154 -24.92 7.65 52.58
N CYS A 155 -25.71 7.40 51.53
CA CYS A 155 -25.30 6.56 50.42
C CYS A 155 -24.73 7.43 49.31
N THR A 156 -23.48 7.17 48.92
CA THR A 156 -22.82 7.88 47.83
C THR A 156 -22.89 7.11 46.51
N ARG A 157 -23.17 5.80 46.55
CA ARG A 157 -23.27 4.95 45.35
C ARG A 157 -24.26 3.80 45.47
N THR A 158 -24.62 3.25 44.31
CA THR A 158 -25.64 2.19 44.17
C THR A 158 -25.06 0.81 43.84
N ARG A 159 -23.77 0.74 43.52
CA ARG A 159 -23.05 -0.49 43.10
C ARG A 159 -21.96 -0.81 44.12
N SER A 160 -21.81 -2.09 44.49
CA SER A 160 -20.79 -2.48 45.46
C SER A 160 -19.43 -2.62 44.78
N LEU A 161 -18.38 -2.15 45.44
CA LEU A 161 -17.01 -2.20 44.93
C LEU A 161 -16.37 -3.49 45.44
N ILE A 162 -16.02 -4.40 44.54
CA ILE A 162 -15.37 -5.67 44.89
C ILE A 162 -13.85 -5.51 44.89
N PHE A 163 -13.32 -4.69 43.99
CA PHE A 163 -11.88 -4.52 43.84
C PHE A 163 -11.54 -3.09 43.45
N GLU A 164 -10.49 -2.57 44.07
CA GLU A 164 -9.96 -1.23 43.86
C GLU A 164 -8.44 -1.33 43.87
N GLN A 165 -7.79 -0.89 42.79
CA GLN A 165 -6.34 -0.83 42.74
C GLN A 165 -5.86 0.31 41.83
N ARG A 166 -4.83 1.04 42.27
CA ARG A 166 -4.08 1.95 41.41
C ARG A 166 -3.08 1.13 40.60
N ILE A 167 -3.17 1.25 39.28
CA ILE A 167 -2.30 0.55 38.34
C ILE A 167 -1.13 1.49 38.02
N HIS A 168 0.08 0.92 38.06
CA HIS A 168 1.32 1.63 37.82
C HIS A 168 2.01 1.05 36.58
N ASP A 169 2.78 1.87 35.87
CA ASP A 169 3.62 1.43 34.77
C ASP A 169 4.95 0.81 35.25
N GLU A 170 5.80 0.39 34.31
CA GLU A 170 7.11 -0.20 34.60
C GLU A 170 8.09 0.79 35.27
N HIS A 171 7.81 2.09 35.21
CA HIS A 171 8.60 3.16 35.82
C HIS A 171 8.03 3.62 37.17
N GLY A 172 6.91 3.04 37.62
CA GLY A 172 6.23 3.36 38.87
C GLY A 172 5.29 4.58 38.77
N GLU A 173 5.09 5.16 37.59
CA GLU A 173 4.11 6.20 37.37
C GLU A 173 2.69 5.62 37.42
N THR A 174 1.72 6.42 37.90
CA THR A 174 0.34 5.95 38.03
C THR A 174 -0.36 6.06 36.69
N ILE A 175 -0.72 4.92 36.10
CA ILE A 175 -1.50 4.85 34.85
C ILE A 175 -2.93 5.32 35.13
N GLY A 176 -3.55 4.76 36.17
CA GLY A 176 -4.95 5.04 36.49
C GLY A 176 -5.45 4.24 37.69
N LYS A 177 -6.71 4.46 38.04
CA LYS A 177 -7.40 3.75 39.12
C LYS A 177 -8.43 2.80 38.53
N LEU A 178 -8.33 1.52 38.87
CA LEU A 178 -9.24 0.48 38.40
C LEU A 178 -10.22 0.10 39.52
N ASP A 179 -11.50 0.37 39.25
CA ASP A 179 -12.63 0.08 40.15
C ASP A 179 -13.51 -1.01 39.51
N ILE A 180 -13.68 -2.14 40.19
CA ILE A 180 -14.49 -3.28 39.72
C ILE A 180 -15.68 -3.47 40.66
N TYR A 181 -16.87 -3.50 40.08
CA TYR A 181 -18.13 -3.60 40.81
C TYR A 181 -18.75 -5.01 40.73
N ASP A 182 -19.66 -5.30 41.67
CA ASP A 182 -20.29 -6.62 41.83
C ASP A 182 -21.28 -7.04 40.75
N ASP A 183 -21.67 -6.11 39.90
CA ASP A 183 -22.63 -6.29 38.83
C ASP A 183 -22.03 -6.33 37.43
N THR A 184 -20.70 -6.23 37.33
CA THR A 184 -19.98 -6.22 36.05
C THR A 184 -18.93 -7.30 36.02
N GLU A 185 -18.83 -7.96 34.87
CA GLU A 185 -17.77 -8.92 34.63
C GLU A 185 -16.41 -8.19 34.63
N PRO A 186 -15.43 -8.64 35.44
CA PRO A 186 -14.14 -7.97 35.55
C PRO A 186 -13.43 -7.78 34.20
N ILE A 187 -13.39 -8.81 33.34
CA ILE A 187 -12.66 -8.76 32.07
C ILE A 187 -13.17 -7.65 31.13
N ASP A 188 -14.46 -7.29 31.17
CA ASP A 188 -15.01 -6.20 30.36
C ASP A 188 -14.47 -4.83 30.81
N LEU A 189 -14.34 -4.63 32.13
CA LEU A 189 -13.77 -3.42 32.71
C LEU A 189 -12.26 -3.32 32.45
N LEU A 190 -11.54 -4.44 32.48
CA LEU A 190 -10.12 -4.49 32.13
C LEU A 190 -9.91 -4.07 30.67
N TYR A 191 -10.74 -4.56 29.76
CA TYR A 191 -10.67 -4.17 28.35
C TYR A 191 -10.88 -2.67 28.16
N ARG A 192 -11.91 -2.09 28.79
CA ARG A 192 -12.13 -0.63 28.74
C ARG A 192 -10.96 0.14 29.32
N PHE A 193 -10.45 -0.26 30.48
CA PHE A 193 -9.30 0.39 31.11
C PHE A 193 -8.07 0.40 30.19
N VAL A 194 -7.77 -0.74 29.55
CA VAL A 194 -6.66 -0.86 28.58
C VAL A 194 -6.86 0.07 27.38
N LYS A 195 -8.08 0.18 26.85
CA LYS A 195 -8.36 1.06 25.69
C LYS A 195 -8.37 2.54 26.06
N GLU A 196 -8.98 2.92 27.18
CA GLU A 196 -9.03 4.31 27.66
C GLU A 196 -7.64 4.89 27.97
N HIS A 197 -6.70 4.04 28.41
CA HIS A 197 -5.32 4.44 28.71
C HIS A 197 -4.32 4.07 27.60
N GLU A 198 -4.82 3.69 26.40
CA GLU A 198 -4.02 3.37 25.21
C GLU A 198 -2.90 2.33 25.46
N LEU A 199 -3.16 1.36 26.34
CA LEU A 199 -2.20 0.32 26.71
C LEU A 199 -2.11 -0.77 25.62
N PRO A 200 -0.95 -1.45 25.49
CA PRO A 200 -0.80 -2.56 24.56
C PRO A 200 -1.73 -3.73 24.93
N ASP A 201 -2.17 -4.50 23.94
CA ASP A 201 -3.10 -5.62 24.14
C ASP A 201 -2.56 -6.72 25.10
N THR A 202 -1.24 -6.83 25.26
CA THR A 202 -0.60 -7.71 26.25
C THR A 202 -0.90 -7.33 27.71
N ALA A 203 -1.18 -6.04 27.97
CA ALA A 203 -1.55 -5.57 29.29
C ALA A 203 -2.88 -6.16 29.76
N LEU A 204 -3.81 -6.43 28.83
CA LEU A 204 -5.09 -7.06 29.16
C LEU A 204 -4.90 -8.45 29.76
N GLU A 205 -4.04 -9.28 29.16
CA GLU A 205 -3.75 -10.63 29.65
C GLU A 205 -3.08 -10.59 31.03
N GLN A 206 -2.13 -9.68 31.24
CA GLN A 206 -1.44 -9.51 32.51
C GLN A 206 -2.39 -9.06 33.63
N LEU A 207 -3.23 -8.05 33.36
CA LEU A 207 -4.23 -7.57 34.30
C LEU A 207 -5.27 -8.64 34.61
N PHE A 208 -5.72 -9.39 33.59
CA PHE A 208 -6.66 -10.50 33.77
C PHE A 208 -6.10 -11.56 34.71
N GLN A 209 -4.87 -12.04 34.48
CA GLN A 209 -4.25 -13.04 35.34
C GLN A 209 -4.06 -12.54 36.78
N MET A 210 -3.66 -11.29 36.95
CA MET A 210 -3.41 -10.69 38.26
C MET A 210 -4.71 -10.49 39.07
N ILE A 211 -5.78 -10.06 38.41
CA ILE A 211 -7.03 -9.67 39.06
C ILE A 211 -7.95 -10.86 39.24
N CYS A 212 -8.10 -11.72 38.23
CA CYS A 212 -8.96 -12.92 38.31
C CYS A 212 -8.39 -14.01 39.23
N ALA A 213 -7.12 -13.89 39.66
CA ALA A 213 -6.58 -14.68 40.76
C ALA A 213 -7.10 -14.24 42.15
N ARG A 214 -7.61 -13.01 42.28
CA ARG A 214 -8.05 -12.40 43.54
C ARG A 214 -9.57 -12.25 43.62
N ILE A 215 -10.24 -12.07 42.50
CA ILE A 215 -11.70 -11.96 42.39
C ILE A 215 -12.23 -12.96 41.35
N PRO A 216 -13.46 -13.48 41.51
CA PRO A 216 -14.03 -14.39 40.53
C PRO A 216 -14.30 -13.68 39.20
N CYS A 217 -13.84 -14.28 38.11
CA CYS A 217 -14.18 -13.90 36.74
C CYS A 217 -14.91 -15.07 36.09
N GLU A 218 -16.08 -14.82 35.52
CA GLU A 218 -16.91 -15.84 34.87
C GLU A 218 -16.48 -16.08 33.41
N ARG A 219 -15.78 -15.11 32.79
CA ARG A 219 -15.35 -15.17 31.38
C ARG A 219 -13.88 -14.84 31.20
N ALA A 220 -13.28 -15.47 30.19
CA ALA A 220 -11.91 -15.17 29.73
C ALA A 220 -11.86 -14.13 28.61
N GLU A 221 -12.94 -13.97 27.85
CA GLU A 221 -13.02 -13.00 26.75
C GLU A 221 -13.98 -11.84 27.10
N PRO A 222 -13.59 -10.58 26.86
CA PRO A 222 -14.46 -9.43 27.11
C PRO A 222 -15.54 -9.26 26.03
N PHE A 223 -16.66 -8.69 26.45
CA PHE A 223 -17.61 -8.07 25.54
C PHE A 223 -17.24 -6.61 25.35
N ILE A 224 -16.90 -6.25 24.11
CA ILE A 224 -16.52 -4.88 23.73
C ILE A 224 -17.75 -3.95 23.70
N PHE A 225 -18.94 -4.54 23.56
CA PHE A 225 -20.22 -3.85 23.66
C PHE A 225 -21.21 -4.75 24.40
N SER A 226 -21.89 -4.22 25.43
CA SER A 226 -22.94 -4.91 26.17
C SER A 226 -23.99 -3.89 26.60
N ARG A 227 -25.17 -3.91 25.95
CA ARG A 227 -26.28 -3.00 26.29
C ARG A 227 -27.62 -3.67 26.05
N VAL A 228 -28.60 -3.37 26.92
CA VAL A 228 -30.00 -3.73 26.67
C VAL A 228 -30.54 -2.83 25.57
N ILE A 229 -30.97 -3.44 24.48
CA ILE A 229 -31.59 -2.77 23.35
C ILE A 229 -33.10 -2.75 23.58
N ALA A 230 -33.68 -1.56 23.45
CA ALA A 230 -35.11 -1.35 23.57
C ALA A 230 -35.69 -0.91 22.22
N ASP A 231 -36.95 -1.24 22.02
CA ASP A 231 -37.77 -0.72 20.91
C ASP A 231 -38.03 0.78 21.13
N PRO A 232 -38.33 1.59 20.09
CA PRO A 232 -38.87 2.96 20.20
C PRO A 232 -39.88 3.20 21.33
N ASP A 233 -40.72 2.22 21.69
CA ASP A 233 -41.66 2.32 22.81
C ASP A 233 -41.02 2.05 24.20
N ASN A 234 -39.69 2.05 24.26
CA ASN A 234 -38.84 1.79 25.44
C ASN A 234 -39.08 0.43 26.10
N SER A 235 -39.62 -0.53 25.34
CA SER A 235 -39.78 -1.92 25.77
C SER A 235 -38.48 -2.70 25.49
N PRO A 236 -37.94 -3.46 26.45
CA PRO A 236 -36.68 -4.17 26.27
C PRO A 236 -36.85 -5.32 25.26
N ILE A 237 -36.05 -5.32 24.19
CA ILE A 237 -36.02 -6.37 23.16
C ILE A 237 -35.10 -7.51 23.61
N GLY A 238 -33.91 -7.16 24.10
CA GLY A 238 -32.88 -8.11 24.50
C GLY A 238 -31.55 -7.40 24.79
N GLU A 239 -30.59 -8.14 25.33
CA GLU A 239 -29.23 -7.62 25.56
C GLU A 239 -28.33 -7.96 24.36
N LEU A 240 -27.75 -6.94 23.73
CA LEU A 240 -26.78 -7.10 22.66
C LEU A 240 -25.39 -7.18 23.26
N GLN A 241 -24.73 -8.32 23.10
CA GLN A 241 -23.39 -8.61 23.59
C GLN A 241 -22.46 -8.93 22.42
N ILE A 242 -21.40 -8.15 22.26
CA ILE A 242 -20.43 -8.29 21.16
C ILE A 242 -19.07 -8.74 21.73
N PRO A 243 -18.63 -9.98 21.48
CA PRO A 243 -17.29 -10.45 21.87
C PRO A 243 -16.17 -9.74 21.11
N ARG A 244 -15.01 -9.55 21.75
CA ARG A 244 -13.83 -8.85 21.17
C ARG A 244 -13.38 -9.37 19.81
N HIS A 245 -13.48 -10.67 19.56
CA HIS A 245 -12.98 -11.31 18.33
C HIS A 245 -14.08 -11.56 17.29
N ARG A 246 -15.23 -10.90 17.44
CA ARG A 246 -16.34 -11.01 16.50
C ARG A 246 -16.59 -9.66 15.85
N GLU A 247 -16.82 -9.69 14.55
CA GLU A 247 -17.15 -8.47 13.80
C GLU A 247 -18.53 -7.95 14.24
N PRO A 248 -18.62 -6.69 14.71
CA PRO A 248 -19.87 -6.13 15.21
C PRO A 248 -21.05 -6.24 14.21
N ALA A 249 -20.79 -6.10 12.91
CA ALA A 249 -21.82 -6.18 11.88
C ALA A 249 -22.55 -7.53 11.85
N ASP A 250 -21.83 -8.65 12.01
CA ASP A 250 -22.46 -9.98 12.00
C ASP A 250 -23.25 -10.25 13.27
N VAL A 251 -22.76 -9.79 14.43
CA VAL A 251 -23.42 -9.98 15.72
C VAL A 251 -24.72 -9.16 15.77
N VAL A 252 -24.67 -7.90 15.31
CA VAL A 252 -25.85 -7.03 15.18
C VAL A 252 -26.86 -7.64 14.21
N TYR A 253 -26.40 -8.20 13.08
CA TYR A 253 -27.29 -8.88 12.15
C TYR A 253 -27.97 -10.10 12.75
N ALA A 254 -27.21 -10.98 13.42
CA ALA A 254 -27.75 -12.16 14.08
C ALA A 254 -28.77 -11.81 15.18
N PHE A 255 -28.50 -10.76 15.96
CA PHE A 255 -29.42 -10.24 16.97
C PHE A 255 -30.72 -9.72 16.33
N CYS A 256 -30.62 -8.84 15.33
CA CYS A 256 -31.80 -8.31 14.65
C CYS A 256 -32.61 -9.39 13.96
N HIS A 257 -31.96 -10.36 13.31
CA HIS A 257 -32.63 -11.49 12.68
C HIS A 257 -33.35 -12.37 13.71
N HIS A 258 -32.73 -12.67 14.85
CA HIS A 258 -33.34 -13.47 15.92
C HIS A 258 -34.61 -12.81 16.48
N HIS A 259 -34.60 -11.49 16.62
CA HIS A 259 -35.71 -10.70 17.13
C HIS A 259 -36.70 -10.21 16.05
N GLY A 260 -36.50 -10.59 14.78
CA GLY A 260 -37.37 -10.19 13.68
C GLY A 260 -37.39 -8.67 13.39
N LEU A 261 -36.30 -7.97 13.74
CA LEU A 261 -36.18 -6.52 13.57
C LEU A 261 -35.87 -6.17 12.12
N ASP A 262 -36.43 -5.04 11.67
CA ASP A 262 -36.24 -4.60 10.30
C ASP A 262 -34.82 -4.07 10.01
N LYS A 263 -34.56 -3.90 8.73
CA LYS A 263 -33.26 -3.45 8.22
C LYS A 263 -32.93 -2.00 8.60
N ALA A 264 -33.93 -1.13 8.71
CA ALA A 264 -33.72 0.28 9.05
C ALA A 264 -33.24 0.40 10.50
N PHE A 265 -33.91 -0.30 11.41
CA PHE A 265 -33.50 -0.42 12.81
C PHE A 265 -32.10 -1.02 12.93
N ARG A 266 -31.81 -2.09 12.19
CA ARG A 266 -30.47 -2.70 12.19
C ARG A 266 -29.37 -1.71 11.76
N LYS A 267 -29.58 -0.91 10.71
CA LYS A 267 -28.61 0.10 10.28
C LYS A 267 -28.39 1.17 11.35
N GLN A 268 -29.45 1.60 12.04
CA GLN A 268 -29.33 2.54 13.16
C GLN A 268 -28.56 1.94 14.34
N LEU A 269 -28.86 0.69 14.69
CA LEU A 269 -28.15 -0.04 15.74
C LEU A 269 -26.66 -0.23 15.39
N MET A 270 -26.36 -0.49 14.11
CA MET A 270 -24.97 -0.57 13.63
C MET A 270 -24.21 0.73 13.85
N HIS A 271 -24.80 1.87 13.50
CA HIS A 271 -24.21 3.17 13.77
C HIS A 271 -24.03 3.43 15.26
N LEU A 272 -24.99 3.05 16.11
CA LEU A 272 -24.86 3.18 17.56
C LEU A 272 -23.66 2.38 18.08
N VAL A 273 -23.47 1.15 17.60
CA VAL A 273 -22.39 0.26 18.01
C VAL A 273 -21.03 0.75 17.53
N CYS A 274 -20.88 1.10 16.25
CA CYS A 274 -19.60 1.55 15.71
C CYS A 274 -19.18 2.96 16.15
N ASN A 275 -20.12 3.75 16.68
CA ASN A 275 -19.80 5.04 17.28
C ASN A 275 -19.35 4.91 18.76
N ASP A 276 -19.38 3.72 19.34
CA ASP A 276 -18.84 3.49 20.69
C ASP A 276 -17.30 3.49 20.62
N PRO A 277 -16.59 4.30 21.44
CA PRO A 277 -15.14 4.45 21.36
C PRO A 277 -14.36 3.16 21.65
N HIS A 278 -14.99 2.15 22.25
CA HIS A 278 -14.34 0.87 22.60
C HIS A 278 -14.54 -0.22 21.53
N VAL A 279 -15.32 0.07 20.48
CA VAL A 279 -15.67 -0.88 19.43
C VAL A 279 -14.98 -0.49 18.13
N ALA A 280 -14.21 -1.41 17.58
CA ALA A 280 -13.67 -1.29 16.24
C ALA A 280 -14.56 -2.08 15.27
N CYS A 281 -15.12 -1.40 14.26
CA CYS A 281 -15.86 -2.04 13.18
C CYS A 281 -14.97 -2.10 11.94
N GLU A 282 -14.73 -3.30 11.42
CA GLU A 282 -14.06 -3.45 10.11
C GLU A 282 -15.03 -3.14 8.96
N ARG A 283 -16.34 -3.34 9.19
CA ARG A 283 -17.38 -3.10 8.18
C ARG A 283 -18.71 -2.69 8.78
N MET A 284 -19.50 -2.02 7.93
CA MET A 284 -20.86 -1.59 8.27
C MET A 284 -21.94 -2.58 7.83
N ALA A 285 -21.64 -3.43 6.84
CA ALA A 285 -22.58 -4.41 6.31
C ALA A 285 -22.23 -5.82 6.79
N PRO A 286 -23.23 -6.62 7.24
CA PRO A 286 -23.04 -8.02 7.61
C PRO A 286 -22.72 -8.89 6.38
N TYR A 287 -22.07 -10.04 6.58
CA TYR A 287 -22.01 -11.06 5.52
C TYR A 287 -23.31 -11.86 5.51
N VAL A 288 -24.05 -11.80 4.41
CA VAL A 288 -25.24 -12.63 4.18
C VAL A 288 -24.87 -14.03 3.68
N PHE A 289 -23.66 -14.16 3.12
CA PHE A 289 -23.08 -15.43 2.72
C PHE A 289 -21.59 -15.45 3.02
N ASN A 290 -21.11 -16.53 3.61
CA ASN A 290 -19.69 -16.78 3.84
C ASN A 290 -19.46 -18.29 3.79
N SER A 291 -18.81 -18.78 2.73
CA SER A 291 -18.57 -20.21 2.54
C SER A 291 -17.24 -20.47 1.86
N PRO A 292 -16.44 -21.45 2.33
CA PRO A 292 -15.25 -21.90 1.61
C PRO A 292 -15.66 -22.52 0.27
N ILE A 293 -14.97 -22.14 -0.80
CA ILE A 293 -15.14 -22.69 -2.13
C ILE A 293 -14.03 -23.72 -2.34
N VAL A 294 -14.43 -24.98 -2.52
CA VAL A 294 -13.52 -26.10 -2.75
C VAL A 294 -13.74 -26.61 -4.16
N LEU A 295 -12.65 -26.74 -4.92
CA LEU A 295 -12.67 -27.30 -6.27
C LEU A 295 -12.96 -28.81 -6.25
N GLU A 296 -13.37 -29.37 -7.39
CA GLU A 296 -13.65 -30.82 -7.51
C GLU A 296 -12.45 -31.72 -7.17
N ASN A 297 -11.22 -31.19 -7.29
CA ASN A 297 -9.99 -31.89 -6.91
C ASN A 297 -9.66 -31.80 -5.40
N GLY A 298 -10.54 -31.18 -4.59
CA GLY A 298 -10.35 -30.99 -3.15
C GLY A 298 -9.51 -29.77 -2.75
N THR A 299 -9.05 -28.97 -3.71
CA THR A 299 -8.27 -27.76 -3.42
C THR A 299 -9.19 -26.64 -2.92
N ASP A 300 -8.86 -26.09 -1.74
CA ASP A 300 -9.49 -24.88 -1.20
C ASP A 300 -8.94 -23.64 -1.92
N VAL A 301 -9.83 -22.88 -2.57
CA VAL A 301 -9.49 -21.64 -3.30
C VAL A 301 -9.84 -20.37 -2.51
N GLY A 302 -10.32 -20.52 -1.27
CA GLY A 302 -10.70 -19.44 -0.38
C GLY A 302 -12.20 -19.37 -0.12
N ALA A 303 -12.61 -18.43 0.73
CA ALA A 303 -14.01 -18.22 1.09
C ALA A 303 -14.67 -17.10 0.28
N LEU A 304 -15.79 -17.42 -0.39
CA LEU A 304 -16.66 -16.43 -1.01
C LEU A 304 -17.49 -15.77 0.09
N ARG A 305 -17.36 -14.45 0.20
CA ARG A 305 -18.07 -13.61 1.15
C ARG A 305 -18.93 -12.62 0.38
N ILE A 306 -20.19 -12.49 0.76
CA ILE A 306 -21.15 -11.56 0.14
C ILE A 306 -21.73 -10.70 1.26
N GLN A 307 -21.58 -9.39 1.13
CA GLN A 307 -22.17 -8.44 2.08
C GLN A 307 -23.65 -8.20 1.80
N GLU A 308 -24.38 -7.77 2.83
CA GLU A 308 -25.74 -7.28 2.63
C GLU A 308 -25.74 -6.07 1.68
N ASP A 309 -26.70 -6.03 0.76
CA ASP A 309 -26.81 -5.03 -0.31
C ASP A 309 -25.71 -5.10 -1.39
N GLU A 310 -24.76 -6.03 -1.29
CA GLU A 310 -23.79 -6.29 -2.34
C GLU A 310 -24.40 -7.15 -3.45
N GLU A 311 -24.16 -6.76 -4.70
CA GLU A 311 -24.57 -7.55 -5.85
C GLU A 311 -23.68 -8.79 -5.97
N LEU A 312 -24.29 -9.98 -6.11
CA LEU A 312 -23.56 -11.24 -6.22
C LEU A 312 -22.48 -11.21 -7.32
N ALA A 313 -22.76 -10.54 -8.44
CA ALA A 313 -21.82 -10.41 -9.55
C ALA A 313 -20.51 -9.70 -9.14
N ASP A 314 -20.57 -8.72 -8.24
CA ASP A 314 -19.40 -7.98 -7.74
C ASP A 314 -18.60 -8.82 -6.77
N ALA A 315 -19.27 -9.44 -5.80
CA ALA A 315 -18.64 -10.32 -4.81
C ALA A 315 -17.89 -11.47 -5.51
N VAL A 316 -18.53 -12.10 -6.49
CA VAL A 316 -17.93 -13.18 -7.29
C VAL A 316 -16.77 -12.68 -8.16
N TYR A 317 -16.84 -11.46 -8.71
CA TYR A 317 -15.73 -10.85 -9.46
C TYR A 317 -14.50 -10.63 -8.58
N HIS A 318 -14.68 -9.99 -7.42
CA HIS A 318 -13.59 -9.74 -6.47
C HIS A 318 -12.98 -11.04 -5.93
N PHE A 319 -13.83 -12.03 -5.63
CA PHE A 319 -13.36 -13.37 -5.27
C PHE A 319 -12.58 -13.99 -6.42
N SER A 320 -13.07 -13.91 -7.66
CA SER A 320 -12.41 -14.51 -8.82
C SER A 320 -11.05 -13.90 -9.12
N LYS A 321 -10.88 -12.60 -8.86
CA LYS A 321 -9.60 -11.91 -9.08
C LYS A 321 -8.52 -12.39 -8.10
N SER A 322 -8.88 -12.61 -6.85
CA SER A 322 -7.96 -13.06 -5.79
C SER A 322 -7.65 -14.56 -5.85
N SER A 323 -8.67 -15.37 -6.16
CA SER A 323 -8.57 -16.84 -6.17
C SER A 323 -8.21 -17.44 -7.53
N LYS A 324 -8.24 -16.65 -8.62
CA LYS A 324 -7.96 -17.07 -10.01
C LYS A 324 -8.79 -18.29 -10.47
N ILE A 325 -10.07 -18.35 -10.08
CA ILE A 325 -10.99 -19.40 -10.52
C ILE A 325 -11.32 -19.32 -12.02
N SER A 326 -11.79 -20.42 -12.59
CA SER A 326 -12.19 -20.48 -14.00
C SER A 326 -13.50 -19.72 -14.27
N PRO A 327 -13.72 -19.25 -15.52
CA PRO A 327 -15.00 -18.65 -15.93
C PRO A 327 -16.21 -19.57 -15.72
N ASP A 328 -16.03 -20.88 -15.92
CA ASP A 328 -17.11 -21.86 -15.73
C ASP A 328 -17.52 -21.98 -14.26
N LEU A 329 -16.56 -22.05 -13.34
CA LEU A 329 -16.84 -22.07 -11.90
C LEU A 329 -17.50 -20.76 -11.47
N ARG A 330 -17.03 -19.64 -12.01
CA ARG A 330 -17.63 -18.33 -11.77
C ARG A 330 -19.11 -18.30 -12.18
N PHE A 331 -19.44 -18.78 -13.38
CA PHE A 331 -20.81 -18.88 -13.85
C PHE A 331 -21.66 -19.81 -12.97
N ALA A 332 -21.11 -20.95 -12.57
CA ALA A 332 -21.78 -21.89 -11.67
C ALA A 332 -22.11 -21.25 -10.30
N LEU A 333 -21.20 -20.46 -9.73
CA LEU A 333 -21.45 -19.72 -8.48
C LEU A 333 -22.59 -18.71 -8.63
N LEU A 334 -22.62 -17.95 -9.72
CA LEU A 334 -23.71 -17.01 -10.01
C LEU A 334 -25.06 -17.74 -10.11
N GLN A 335 -25.10 -18.85 -10.83
CA GLN A 335 -26.32 -19.62 -11.04
C GLN A 335 -26.83 -20.31 -9.76
N GLN A 336 -25.93 -20.82 -8.91
CA GLN A 336 -26.29 -21.55 -7.69
C GLN A 336 -26.70 -20.64 -6.52
N LEU A 337 -26.16 -19.42 -6.46
CA LEU A 337 -26.41 -18.49 -5.35
C LEU A 337 -27.52 -17.50 -5.66
N CYS A 338 -27.82 -17.21 -6.93
CA CYS A 338 -28.98 -16.40 -7.28
C CYS A 338 -30.30 -17.06 -6.85
N GLY A 339 -31.18 -16.25 -6.25
CA GLY A 339 -32.47 -16.69 -5.72
C GLY A 339 -32.44 -17.17 -4.27
N ARG A 340 -31.26 -17.20 -3.62
CA ARG A 340 -31.18 -17.39 -2.17
C ARG A 340 -31.61 -16.12 -1.44
N GLU A 341 -32.23 -16.31 -0.29
CA GLU A 341 -32.67 -15.21 0.56
C GLU A 341 -31.47 -14.34 1.02
N GLY A 342 -31.63 -13.02 0.94
CA GLY A 342 -30.59 -12.05 1.35
C GLY A 342 -29.50 -11.76 0.31
N ILE A 343 -29.40 -12.53 -0.78
CA ILE A 343 -28.41 -12.30 -1.85
C ILE A 343 -29.05 -11.49 -2.99
N LEU A 344 -28.43 -10.36 -3.37
CA LEU A 344 -28.89 -9.55 -4.50
C LEU A 344 -28.37 -10.10 -5.84
N CYS A 345 -29.31 -10.25 -6.77
CA CYS A 345 -29.10 -10.76 -8.13
C CYS A 345 -29.93 -9.97 -9.13
N THR A 346 -29.60 -8.70 -9.30
CA THR A 346 -30.19 -7.80 -10.30
C THR A 346 -29.47 -7.86 -11.65
N ARG A 347 -28.21 -8.32 -11.70
CA ARG A 347 -27.39 -8.39 -12.93
C ARG A 347 -26.39 -9.55 -12.94
N SER A 348 -25.93 -9.90 -14.14
CA SER A 348 -24.98 -10.99 -14.38
C SER A 348 -23.52 -10.54 -14.53
N GLN A 349 -23.28 -9.25 -14.73
CA GLN A 349 -21.95 -8.66 -14.92
C GLN A 349 -21.59 -7.82 -13.73
N ALA A 350 -20.33 -7.85 -13.28
CA ALA A 350 -19.84 -7.03 -12.19
C ALA A 350 -19.75 -5.54 -12.57
N LEU A 351 -20.02 -4.62 -11.63
CA LEU A 351 -19.86 -3.19 -11.83
C LEU A 351 -18.42 -2.84 -11.47
N LEU A 352 -17.62 -2.50 -12.48
CA LEU A 352 -16.20 -2.22 -12.28
C LEU A 352 -15.97 -0.77 -11.86
N ARG A 353 -16.79 0.14 -12.38
CA ARG A 353 -16.65 1.57 -12.11
C ARG A 353 -17.97 2.30 -12.30
N SER A 354 -18.23 3.29 -11.44
CA SER A 354 -19.35 4.19 -11.58
C SER A 354 -18.93 5.61 -11.25
N ILE A 355 -19.05 6.56 -12.20
CA ILE A 355 -18.64 7.95 -12.02
C ILE A 355 -19.81 8.88 -12.38
N PRO A 356 -20.25 9.76 -11.46
CA PRO A 356 -21.19 10.82 -11.80
C PRO A 356 -20.49 11.91 -12.62
N ILE A 357 -21.10 12.30 -13.73
CA ILE A 357 -20.61 13.36 -14.61
C ILE A 357 -21.47 14.60 -14.40
N SER A 358 -20.82 15.72 -14.11
CA SER A 358 -21.48 17.02 -13.96
C SER A 358 -21.39 17.85 -15.23
N ALA A 359 -22.43 18.62 -15.52
CA ALA A 359 -22.45 19.65 -16.55
C ALA A 359 -21.61 20.86 -16.12
N GLN A 360 -21.24 21.68 -17.10
CA GLN A 360 -20.48 22.93 -16.88
C GLN A 360 -21.25 23.95 -16.01
N ASP A 361 -22.57 23.81 -15.88
CA ASP A 361 -23.44 24.63 -15.04
C ASP A 361 -23.57 24.12 -13.59
N GLY A 362 -22.89 23.02 -13.24
CA GLY A 362 -22.95 22.40 -11.91
C GLY A 362 -24.10 21.40 -11.72
N GLY A 363 -24.96 21.17 -12.71
CA GLY A 363 -25.96 20.11 -12.70
C GLY A 363 -25.35 18.73 -12.94
N THR A 364 -26.00 17.65 -12.50
CA THR A 364 -25.55 16.28 -12.84
C THR A 364 -26.06 15.89 -14.23
N LEU A 365 -25.16 15.67 -15.19
CA LEU A 365 -25.51 15.17 -16.54
C LEU A 365 -26.00 13.73 -16.48
N GLY A 366 -25.36 12.90 -15.65
CA GLY A 366 -25.70 11.49 -15.49
C GLY A 366 -24.59 10.71 -14.79
N VAL A 367 -24.67 9.39 -14.84
CA VAL A 367 -23.68 8.49 -14.27
C VAL A 367 -23.18 7.55 -15.36
N ILE A 368 -21.87 7.45 -15.52
CA ILE A 368 -21.24 6.44 -16.38
C ILE A 368 -20.94 5.22 -15.53
N SER A 369 -21.53 4.07 -15.88
CA SER A 369 -21.31 2.79 -15.21
C SER A 369 -20.68 1.81 -16.20
N VAL A 370 -19.47 1.34 -15.90
CA VAL A 370 -18.74 0.37 -16.70
C VAL A 370 -18.86 -0.99 -16.03
N TYR A 371 -19.47 -1.94 -16.75
CA TYR A 371 -19.60 -3.32 -16.30
C TYR A 371 -18.50 -4.20 -16.89
N GLU A 372 -18.30 -5.35 -16.26
CA GLU A 372 -17.36 -6.35 -16.72
C GLU A 372 -17.64 -6.79 -18.17
N GLY A 373 -16.56 -6.88 -18.96
CA GLY A 373 -16.62 -7.28 -20.36
C GLY A 373 -16.98 -6.14 -21.31
N GLN A 374 -17.33 -4.96 -20.80
CA GLN A 374 -17.52 -3.77 -21.62
C GLN A 374 -16.19 -3.05 -21.84
N GLU A 375 -15.99 -2.52 -23.05
CA GLU A 375 -14.91 -1.57 -23.30
C GLU A 375 -15.33 -0.18 -22.81
N PRO A 376 -14.56 0.47 -21.91
CA PRO A 376 -14.90 1.80 -21.39
C PRO A 376 -15.10 2.85 -22.48
N ALA A 377 -14.34 2.80 -23.58
CA ALA A 377 -14.53 3.70 -24.72
C ALA A 377 -15.93 3.60 -25.35
N ASP A 378 -16.49 2.39 -25.50
CA ASP A 378 -17.83 2.20 -26.06
C ASP A 378 -18.90 2.81 -25.14
N VAL A 379 -18.77 2.59 -23.82
CA VAL A 379 -19.70 3.12 -22.81
C VAL A 379 -19.67 4.65 -22.76
N VAL A 380 -18.47 5.24 -22.78
CA VAL A 380 -18.29 6.70 -22.73
C VAL A 380 -18.83 7.36 -23.97
N TYR A 381 -18.55 6.83 -25.16
CA TYR A 381 -19.03 7.44 -26.40
C TYR A 381 -20.56 7.30 -26.56
N ALA A 382 -21.15 6.20 -26.08
CA ALA A 382 -22.62 6.08 -26.02
C ALA A 382 -23.23 7.11 -25.05
N PHE A 383 -22.59 7.36 -23.91
CA PHE A 383 -22.99 8.42 -22.99
C PHE A 383 -22.83 9.82 -23.63
N ALA A 384 -21.70 10.07 -24.28
CA ALA A 384 -21.42 11.33 -24.96
C ALA A 384 -22.44 11.65 -26.05
N GLU A 385 -22.80 10.67 -26.88
CA GLU A 385 -23.81 10.82 -27.93
C GLU A 385 -25.19 11.13 -27.34
N LYS A 386 -25.58 10.41 -26.28
CA LYS A 386 -26.85 10.64 -25.58
C LYS A 386 -26.96 12.04 -24.97
N HIS A 387 -25.84 12.61 -24.51
CA HIS A 387 -25.80 13.89 -23.81
C HIS A 387 -25.22 15.05 -24.65
N GLY A 388 -24.94 14.82 -25.94
CA GLY A 388 -24.43 15.84 -26.87
C GLY A 388 -23.02 16.37 -26.53
N LEU A 389 -22.17 15.54 -25.92
CA LEU A 389 -20.79 15.91 -25.61
C LEU A 389 -19.91 15.90 -26.88
N SER A 390 -18.86 16.73 -26.89
CA SER A 390 -17.90 16.75 -27.99
C SER A 390 -17.01 15.50 -28.01
N ALA A 391 -16.37 15.21 -29.14
CA ALA A 391 -15.43 14.09 -29.26
C ALA A 391 -14.22 14.25 -28.31
N ASP A 392 -13.74 15.48 -28.12
CA ASP A 392 -12.65 15.80 -27.19
C ASP A 392 -13.07 15.54 -25.73
N ASP A 393 -14.31 15.91 -25.35
CA ASP A 393 -14.84 15.62 -24.01
C ASP A 393 -14.98 14.11 -23.77
N ALA A 394 -15.49 13.37 -24.77
CA ALA A 394 -15.60 11.92 -24.71
C ALA A 394 -14.22 11.27 -24.54
N TYR A 395 -13.24 11.68 -25.34
CA TYR A 395 -11.87 11.19 -25.24
C TYR A 395 -11.26 11.43 -23.84
N ASN A 396 -11.41 12.65 -23.31
CA ASN A 396 -10.92 12.98 -21.97
C ASN A 396 -11.62 12.15 -20.88
N LEU A 397 -12.92 11.86 -21.03
CA LEU A 397 -13.66 11.02 -20.10
C LEU A 397 -13.18 9.56 -20.12
N VAL A 398 -12.82 9.02 -21.29
CA VAL A 398 -12.15 7.71 -21.37
C VAL A 398 -10.86 7.73 -20.56
N ASP A 399 -10.02 8.76 -20.72
CA ASP A 399 -8.73 8.86 -20.02
C ASP A 399 -8.89 8.90 -18.50
N VAL A 400 -9.93 9.59 -18.01
CA VAL A 400 -10.28 9.62 -16.58
C VAL A 400 -10.70 8.23 -16.09
N LEU A 401 -11.59 7.55 -16.82
CA LEU A 401 -12.08 6.21 -16.44
C LEU A 401 -10.97 5.15 -16.47
N CYS A 402 -10.06 5.27 -17.42
CA CYS A 402 -8.91 4.38 -17.58
C CYS A 402 -7.75 4.69 -16.62
N GLY A 403 -7.85 5.76 -15.83
CA GLY A 403 -6.81 6.17 -14.89
C GLY A 403 -5.54 6.73 -15.53
N ILE A 404 -5.65 7.21 -16.77
CA ILE A 404 -4.53 7.77 -17.56
C ILE A 404 -4.50 9.31 -17.42
N SER A 405 -5.60 9.91 -16.98
CA SER A 405 -5.70 11.36 -16.80
C SER A 405 -4.69 11.89 -15.77
N LYS A 406 -3.77 12.75 -16.24
CA LYS A 406 -2.81 13.47 -15.38
C LYS A 406 -3.51 14.47 -14.44
N THR A 407 -4.67 15.00 -14.84
CA THR A 407 -5.42 16.00 -14.09
C THR A 407 -6.35 15.38 -13.06
N ASN A 408 -6.86 14.17 -13.34
CA ASN A 408 -7.74 13.42 -12.45
C ASN A 408 -7.22 11.97 -12.30
N PRO A 409 -6.13 11.75 -11.55
CA PRO A 409 -5.63 10.40 -11.30
C PRO A 409 -6.62 9.57 -10.47
N PRO A 410 -6.58 8.23 -10.55
CA PRO A 410 -7.38 7.35 -9.70
C PRO A 410 -7.15 7.64 -8.22
N ARG A 411 -8.20 7.49 -7.39
CA ARG A 411 -8.04 7.67 -5.94
C ARG A 411 -7.19 6.52 -5.35
N PRO A 412 -6.48 6.74 -4.24
CA PRO A 412 -5.74 5.67 -3.57
C PRO A 412 -6.67 4.50 -3.21
N GLY A 413 -6.35 3.29 -3.70
CA GLY A 413 -7.16 2.08 -3.51
C GLY A 413 -8.15 1.77 -4.64
N GLU A 414 -8.32 2.66 -5.62
CA GLU A 414 -9.11 2.38 -6.82
C GLU A 414 -8.25 1.70 -7.90
N GLU A 415 -8.65 0.51 -8.32
CA GLU A 415 -7.96 -0.20 -9.40
C GLU A 415 -8.27 0.44 -10.77
N PRO A 416 -7.25 0.71 -11.61
CA PRO A 416 -7.49 1.26 -12.94
C PRO A 416 -8.26 0.26 -13.81
N LEU A 417 -9.23 0.77 -14.57
CA LEU A 417 -9.94 -0.05 -15.55
C LEU A 417 -8.97 -0.48 -16.65
N THR A 418 -9.10 -1.74 -17.09
CA THR A 418 -8.38 -2.19 -18.28
C THR A 418 -9.09 -1.64 -19.51
N CYS A 419 -8.50 -0.63 -20.14
CA CYS A 419 -9.00 -0.06 -21.39
C CYS A 419 -8.14 -0.53 -22.55
N THR A 420 -8.74 -1.18 -23.53
CA THR A 420 -8.01 -1.68 -24.69
C THR A 420 -8.07 -0.71 -25.86
N ARG A 421 -9.08 0.17 -25.90
CA ARG A 421 -9.32 1.13 -26.97
C ARG A 421 -9.50 2.54 -26.40
N TYR A 422 -9.29 3.54 -27.25
CA TYR A 422 -9.55 4.96 -26.92
C TYR A 422 -10.83 5.49 -27.57
N ALA A 423 -11.40 4.74 -28.52
CA ALA A 423 -12.63 5.08 -29.22
C ALA A 423 -13.38 3.81 -29.66
N PRO A 424 -14.68 3.90 -29.97
CA PRO A 424 -15.46 2.75 -30.43
C PRO A 424 -15.03 2.24 -31.81
N VAL A 425 -15.25 0.95 -32.07
CA VAL A 425 -15.02 0.36 -33.40
C VAL A 425 -16.12 0.82 -34.36
N VAL A 426 -15.72 1.36 -35.52
CA VAL A 426 -16.64 1.74 -36.61
C VAL A 426 -16.63 0.71 -37.75
N PHE A 427 -15.51 -0.01 -37.92
CA PHE A 427 -15.38 -1.05 -38.93
C PHE A 427 -14.40 -2.13 -38.45
N ALA A 428 -14.68 -3.39 -38.77
CA ALA A 428 -13.80 -4.51 -38.43
C ALA A 428 -13.76 -5.53 -39.56
N ILE A 429 -12.56 -6.02 -39.89
CA ILE A 429 -12.35 -7.02 -40.94
C ILE A 429 -11.30 -8.07 -40.51
N PRO A 430 -11.56 -9.38 -40.68
CA PRO A 430 -10.55 -10.39 -40.41
C PRO A 430 -9.44 -10.36 -41.48
N ILE A 431 -8.18 -10.33 -41.04
CA ILE A 431 -7.00 -10.36 -41.90
C ILE A 431 -6.30 -11.72 -41.75
N SER A 432 -5.89 -12.28 -42.89
CA SER A 432 -5.10 -13.51 -42.97
C SER A 432 -3.71 -13.22 -43.52
N ALA A 433 -2.71 -13.97 -43.08
CA ALA A 433 -1.36 -13.95 -43.61
C ALA A 433 -1.33 -14.52 -45.03
N GLN A 434 -0.25 -14.25 -45.75
CA GLN A 434 -0.05 -14.75 -47.12
C GLN A 434 -0.03 -16.29 -47.19
N ASN A 435 0.30 -16.97 -46.09
CA ASN A 435 0.26 -18.43 -45.98
C ASN A 435 -1.15 -18.99 -45.66
N GLY A 436 -2.18 -18.14 -45.59
CA GLY A 436 -3.55 -18.51 -45.28
C GLY A 436 -3.88 -18.64 -43.79
N SER A 437 -2.93 -18.42 -42.87
CA SER A 437 -3.22 -18.41 -41.44
C SER A 437 -3.94 -17.12 -41.04
N ARG A 438 -4.91 -17.20 -40.10
CA ARG A 438 -5.60 -16.01 -39.59
C ARG A 438 -4.62 -15.18 -38.74
N LEU A 439 -4.34 -13.94 -39.16
CA LEU A 439 -3.50 -13.01 -38.38
C LEU A 439 -4.29 -12.39 -37.24
N GLY A 440 -5.51 -11.91 -37.52
CA GLY A 440 -6.32 -11.23 -36.53
C GLY A 440 -7.53 -10.53 -37.13
N VAL A 441 -8.12 -9.62 -36.37
CA VAL A 441 -9.16 -8.68 -36.84
C VAL A 441 -8.55 -7.29 -36.82
N LEU A 442 -8.60 -6.60 -37.96
CA LEU A 442 -8.26 -5.20 -38.06
C LEU A 442 -9.49 -4.38 -37.72
N GLU A 443 -9.35 -3.51 -36.72
CA GLU A 443 -10.41 -2.65 -36.21
C GLU A 443 -10.07 -1.19 -36.50
N ILE A 444 -10.98 -0.51 -37.20
CA ILE A 444 -10.93 0.94 -37.41
C ILE A 444 -11.78 1.58 -36.33
N LEU A 445 -11.20 2.50 -35.57
CA LEU A 445 -11.90 3.20 -34.49
C LEU A 445 -12.54 4.48 -35.01
N ARG A 446 -13.48 5.04 -34.26
CA ARG A 446 -14.08 6.35 -34.58
C ARG A 446 -12.97 7.40 -34.64
N ASP A 447 -13.06 8.26 -35.65
CA ASP A 447 -12.10 9.33 -35.98
C ASP A 447 -10.73 8.84 -36.48
N ASP A 448 -10.52 7.52 -36.60
CA ASP A 448 -9.35 6.98 -37.29
C ASP A 448 -9.56 6.95 -38.79
N GLU A 449 -8.46 7.13 -39.50
CA GLU A 449 -8.37 6.78 -40.91
C GLU A 449 -7.99 5.30 -41.08
N PRO A 450 -8.41 4.61 -42.16
CA PRO A 450 -8.01 3.22 -42.39
C PRO A 450 -6.49 2.99 -42.34
N ALA A 451 -5.68 3.98 -42.77
CA ALA A 451 -4.22 3.94 -42.66
C ALA A 451 -3.72 3.82 -41.22
N ASP A 452 -4.37 4.46 -40.26
CA ASP A 452 -4.00 4.44 -38.82
C ASP A 452 -4.25 3.04 -38.24
N ALA A 453 -5.40 2.45 -38.57
CA ALA A 453 -5.75 1.09 -38.19
C ALA A 453 -4.80 0.05 -38.81
N ILE A 454 -4.44 0.22 -40.09
CA ILE A 454 -3.45 -0.63 -40.78
C ILE A 454 -2.08 -0.52 -40.11
N ALA A 455 -1.64 0.69 -39.77
CA ALA A 455 -0.35 0.89 -39.11
C ALA A 455 -0.31 0.22 -37.73
N ARG A 456 -1.33 0.42 -36.88
CA ARG A 456 -1.43 -0.24 -35.57
C ARG A 456 -1.50 -1.76 -35.69
N PHE A 457 -2.35 -2.28 -36.58
CA PHE A 457 -2.47 -3.72 -36.82
C PHE A 457 -1.16 -4.31 -37.33
N GLY A 458 -0.54 -3.65 -38.31
CA GLY A 458 0.72 -4.10 -38.88
C GLY A 458 1.85 -4.10 -37.87
N ASN A 459 1.99 -3.06 -37.05
CA ASN A 459 3.01 -3.02 -35.98
C ASN A 459 2.78 -4.12 -34.94
N LYS A 460 1.53 -4.38 -34.54
CA LYS A 460 1.17 -5.47 -33.61
C LYS A 460 1.55 -6.85 -34.16
N HIS A 461 1.44 -7.05 -35.48
CA HIS A 461 1.69 -8.33 -36.14
C HIS A 461 3.06 -8.40 -36.85
N GLY A 462 3.93 -7.40 -36.68
CA GLY A 462 5.26 -7.36 -37.30
C GLY A 462 5.27 -7.23 -38.82
N LEU A 463 4.21 -6.67 -39.41
CA LEU A 463 4.10 -6.49 -40.86
C LEU A 463 5.02 -5.36 -41.35
N GLY A 464 5.74 -5.64 -42.43
CA GLY A 464 6.60 -4.66 -43.10
C GLY A 464 5.81 -3.60 -43.86
N LYS A 465 6.49 -2.52 -44.28
CA LYS A 465 5.93 -1.47 -45.14
C LYS A 465 5.20 -2.00 -46.39
N PRO A 466 5.73 -2.96 -47.18
CA PRO A 466 5.01 -3.46 -48.36
C PRO A 466 3.76 -4.26 -48.01
N GLU A 467 3.77 -5.00 -46.90
CA GLU A 467 2.61 -5.78 -46.46
C GLU A 467 1.47 -4.86 -46.00
N LYS A 468 1.79 -3.79 -45.27
CA LYS A 468 0.82 -2.75 -44.90
C LYS A 468 0.24 -2.03 -46.12
N ALA A 469 1.08 -1.70 -47.10
CA ALA A 469 0.62 -1.07 -48.35
C ALA A 469 -0.38 -1.96 -49.10
N ASN A 470 -0.16 -3.27 -49.14
CA ASN A 470 -1.09 -4.23 -49.78
C ASN A 470 -2.46 -4.33 -49.07
N LEU A 471 -2.56 -3.88 -47.82
CA LEU A 471 -3.83 -3.84 -47.08
C LEU A 471 -4.62 -2.56 -47.33
N TRP A 472 -3.99 -1.50 -47.86
CA TRP A 472 -4.60 -0.18 -47.96
C TRP A 472 -5.80 -0.14 -48.91
N ASP A 473 -5.61 -0.48 -50.19
CA ASP A 473 -6.70 -0.43 -51.19
C ASP A 473 -7.91 -1.29 -50.76
N PRO A 474 -7.74 -2.58 -50.39
CA PRO A 474 -8.89 -3.44 -50.08
C PRO A 474 -9.68 -2.96 -48.86
N ILE A 475 -9.02 -2.37 -47.86
CA ILE A 475 -9.68 -1.90 -46.64
C ILE A 475 -10.39 -0.56 -46.90
N CYS A 476 -9.79 0.33 -47.68
CA CYS A 476 -10.42 1.58 -48.10
C CYS A 476 -11.71 1.30 -48.87
N GLU A 477 -11.68 0.37 -49.82
CA GLU A 477 -12.88 -0.05 -50.58
C GLU A 477 -13.93 -0.74 -49.70
N ALA A 478 -13.51 -1.67 -48.84
CA ALA A 478 -14.44 -2.45 -48.02
C ALA A 478 -15.08 -1.64 -46.88
N SER A 479 -14.36 -0.68 -46.30
CA SER A 479 -14.86 0.13 -45.19
C SER A 479 -15.81 1.24 -45.63
N GLY A 480 -15.68 1.73 -46.87
CA GLY A 480 -16.43 2.91 -47.35
C GLY A 480 -16.07 4.20 -46.62
N LEU A 481 -14.99 4.21 -45.82
CA LEU A 481 -14.49 5.38 -45.10
C LEU A 481 -13.57 6.22 -46.00
N THR A 482 -13.39 7.48 -45.65
CA THR A 482 -12.49 8.37 -46.39
C THR A 482 -11.04 7.98 -46.17
N CYS A 483 -10.36 7.59 -47.24
CA CYS A 483 -8.91 7.39 -47.27
C CYS A 483 -8.22 8.53 -48.02
N THR A 484 -7.33 9.23 -47.32
CA THR A 484 -6.55 10.39 -47.74
C THR A 484 -5.04 10.16 -47.66
N ARG A 485 -4.57 9.29 -46.76
CA ARG A 485 -3.16 8.97 -46.51
C ARG A 485 -2.89 7.50 -46.68
N ASP A 486 -1.71 7.17 -47.19
CA ASP A 486 -1.14 5.82 -47.31
C ASP A 486 -0.26 5.43 -46.12
N VAL A 487 0.09 6.39 -45.26
CA VAL A 487 0.85 6.20 -44.02
C VAL A 487 -0.01 6.56 -42.81
N GLY A 488 -0.13 5.62 -41.87
CA GLY A 488 -0.92 5.80 -40.65
C GLY A 488 -0.28 6.75 -39.66
N LEU A 489 -1.12 7.49 -38.94
CA LEU A 489 -0.79 8.31 -37.78
C LEU A 489 -0.85 7.40 -36.55
N MET A 490 0.31 7.15 -35.95
CA MET A 490 0.41 6.30 -34.77
C MET A 490 0.00 7.06 -33.51
N TYR A 491 0.46 8.30 -33.40
CA TYR A 491 0.20 9.15 -32.25
C TYR A 491 0.26 10.62 -32.64
N GLN A 492 -0.55 11.45 -31.98
CA GLN A 492 -0.47 12.89 -32.05
C GLN A 492 -0.24 13.41 -30.63
N ALA A 493 0.97 13.87 -30.36
CA ALA A 493 1.31 14.47 -29.08
C ALA A 493 0.94 15.95 -29.07
N VAL A 494 0.54 16.45 -27.91
CA VAL A 494 0.34 17.89 -27.69
C VAL A 494 1.41 18.39 -26.74
N TYR A 495 2.33 19.21 -27.27
CA TYR A 495 3.37 19.84 -26.47
C TYR A 495 2.92 21.23 -26.03
N THR A 496 3.01 21.52 -24.74
CA THR A 496 2.73 22.84 -24.18
C THR A 496 4.03 23.59 -24.00
N LEU A 497 4.23 24.67 -24.75
CA LEU A 497 5.38 25.56 -24.63
C LEU A 497 5.35 26.31 -23.29
N PRO A 498 6.50 26.83 -22.80
CA PRO A 498 6.56 27.60 -21.56
C PRO A 498 5.65 28.84 -21.52
N ASP A 499 5.23 29.35 -22.68
CA ASP A 499 4.29 30.47 -22.84
C ASP A 499 2.81 30.04 -22.83
N GLY A 500 2.53 28.76 -22.62
CA GLY A 500 1.19 28.17 -22.58
C GLY A 500 0.59 27.82 -23.95
N ARG A 501 1.28 28.13 -25.06
CA ARG A 501 0.81 27.70 -26.39
C ARG A 501 0.91 26.18 -26.53
N ARG A 502 -0.11 25.58 -27.14
CA ARG A 502 -0.19 24.14 -27.39
C ARG A 502 0.04 23.87 -28.88
N GLU A 503 1.05 23.07 -29.18
CA GLU A 503 1.37 22.64 -30.54
C GLU A 503 1.16 21.12 -30.66
N ARG A 504 0.69 20.69 -31.84
CA ARG A 504 0.48 19.27 -32.16
C ARG A 504 1.69 18.74 -32.92
N LEU A 505 2.14 17.56 -32.55
CA LEU A 505 3.23 16.85 -33.20
C LEU A 505 2.75 15.45 -33.58
N ASP A 506 2.76 15.17 -34.87
CA ASP A 506 2.32 13.90 -35.44
C ASP A 506 3.49 12.93 -35.50
N PHE A 507 3.21 11.66 -35.16
CA PHE A 507 4.13 10.54 -35.27
C PHE A 507 3.55 9.53 -36.25
N LEU A 508 4.16 9.41 -37.42
CA LEU A 508 3.69 8.55 -38.49
C LEU A 508 4.29 7.15 -38.39
N ASP A 509 3.64 6.19 -39.04
CA ASP A 509 4.11 4.81 -39.10
C ASP A 509 5.46 4.70 -39.83
N GLY A 510 6.41 4.02 -39.20
CA GLY A 510 7.77 3.85 -39.70
C GLY A 510 8.74 4.98 -39.31
N GLU A 511 8.27 6.07 -38.69
CA GLU A 511 9.15 7.06 -38.09
C GLU A 511 9.63 6.61 -36.71
N GLU A 512 10.86 6.97 -36.35
CA GLU A 512 11.38 6.79 -35.01
C GLU A 512 11.06 8.06 -34.17
N PRO A 513 10.25 7.95 -33.09
CA PRO A 513 9.84 9.11 -32.30
C PRO A 513 10.97 9.99 -31.79
N THR A 514 12.14 9.44 -31.46
CA THR A 514 13.29 10.26 -31.02
C THR A 514 13.80 11.19 -32.12
N ASP A 515 13.74 10.80 -33.39
CA ASP A 515 14.17 11.65 -34.52
C ASP A 515 13.18 12.79 -34.77
N VAL A 516 11.89 12.49 -34.71
CA VAL A 516 10.80 13.48 -34.85
C VAL A 516 10.92 14.52 -33.73
N ILE A 517 11.11 14.07 -32.48
CA ILE A 517 11.30 14.94 -31.31
C ILE A 517 12.61 15.73 -31.41
N TYR A 518 13.67 15.16 -31.94
CA TYR A 518 14.94 15.86 -32.16
C TYR A 518 14.75 17.04 -33.12
N HIS A 519 14.16 16.80 -34.28
CA HIS A 519 13.91 17.85 -35.26
C HIS A 519 12.97 18.93 -34.74
N TYR A 520 11.88 18.54 -34.08
CA TYR A 520 10.97 19.47 -33.41
C TYR A 520 11.69 20.28 -32.33
N GLY A 521 12.52 19.62 -31.52
CA GLY A 521 13.29 20.24 -30.46
C GLY A 521 14.28 21.27 -30.98
N LEU A 522 14.96 21.02 -32.10
CA LEU A 522 15.81 22.01 -32.75
C LEU A 522 15.00 23.23 -33.23
N MET A 523 13.82 23.03 -33.81
CA MET A 523 12.95 24.12 -34.27
C MET A 523 12.36 24.97 -33.13
N ARG A 524 12.29 24.42 -31.92
CA ARG A 524 11.74 25.09 -30.73
C ARG A 524 12.80 25.40 -29.66
N ASN A 525 14.07 25.14 -29.97
CA ASN A 525 15.21 25.31 -29.07
C ASN A 525 15.02 24.60 -27.71
N LEU A 526 14.46 23.38 -27.75
CA LEU A 526 14.28 22.55 -26.56
C LEU A 526 15.64 22.02 -26.07
N SER A 527 15.83 22.05 -24.77
CA SER A 527 16.99 21.43 -24.12
C SER A 527 16.97 19.90 -24.29
N PHE A 528 18.14 19.29 -24.09
CA PHE A 528 18.29 17.84 -24.12
C PHE A 528 17.38 17.13 -23.11
N VAL A 529 17.21 17.71 -21.91
CA VAL A 529 16.35 17.15 -20.86
C VAL A 529 14.88 17.23 -21.25
N GLU A 530 14.43 18.35 -21.81
CA GLU A 530 13.05 18.50 -22.30
C GLU A 530 12.72 17.51 -23.42
N ARG A 531 13.64 17.32 -24.38
CA ARG A 531 13.47 16.31 -25.44
C ARG A 531 13.34 14.89 -24.88
N LYS A 532 14.14 14.54 -23.88
CA LYS A 532 14.07 13.22 -23.24
C LYS A 532 12.78 13.00 -22.48
N HIS A 533 12.36 13.98 -21.69
CA HIS A 533 11.09 13.89 -20.97
C HIS A 533 9.94 13.73 -21.96
N PHE A 534 9.96 14.51 -23.05
CA PHE A 534 8.94 14.40 -24.09
C PHE A 534 8.94 13.03 -24.79
N LEU A 535 10.13 12.46 -25.06
CA LEU A 535 10.24 11.11 -25.62
C LEU A 535 9.67 10.05 -24.66
N ILE A 536 9.99 10.14 -23.36
CA ILE A 536 9.45 9.23 -22.33
C ILE A 536 7.93 9.31 -22.29
N GLU A 537 7.34 10.50 -22.36
CA GLU A 537 5.89 10.68 -22.38
C GLU A 537 5.27 10.05 -23.64
N VAL A 538 5.84 10.30 -24.81
CA VAL A 538 5.35 9.76 -26.09
C VAL A 538 5.45 8.23 -26.12
N CYS A 539 6.59 7.69 -25.70
CA CYS A 539 6.86 6.25 -25.78
C CYS A 539 6.16 5.42 -24.71
N ASN A 540 5.68 6.05 -23.64
CA ASN A 540 4.90 5.38 -22.58
C ASN A 540 3.40 5.65 -22.67
N GLU A 541 2.92 6.23 -23.77
CA GLU A 541 1.47 6.38 -24.00
C GLU A 541 0.83 4.98 -24.14
N PRO A 542 -0.08 4.56 -23.23
CA PRO A 542 -0.52 3.16 -23.14
C PRO A 542 -1.37 2.68 -24.32
N ARG A 543 -2.17 3.57 -24.96
CA ARG A 543 -3.14 3.18 -26.00
C ARG A 543 -2.71 3.52 -27.42
N LYS A 544 -1.84 4.52 -27.59
CA LYS A 544 -1.38 5.03 -28.90
C LYS A 544 0.15 4.96 -29.03
N ARG A 545 0.79 4.01 -28.36
CA ARG A 545 2.25 3.91 -28.32
C ARG A 545 2.84 3.86 -29.74
N PRO A 546 3.65 4.85 -30.16
CA PRO A 546 4.42 4.74 -31.39
C PRO A 546 5.57 3.75 -31.20
N ASN A 547 6.16 3.26 -32.30
CA ASN A 547 7.21 2.26 -32.26
C ASN A 547 8.56 2.89 -31.85
N CYS A 548 8.79 3.05 -30.55
CA CYS A 548 10.04 3.60 -30.01
C CYS A 548 11.11 2.51 -29.91
N THR A 549 12.02 2.46 -30.87
CA THR A 549 13.06 1.42 -30.90
C THR A 549 14.36 1.87 -30.23
N ARG A 550 14.63 3.18 -30.21
CA ARG A 550 15.84 3.76 -29.60
C ARG A 550 15.59 5.12 -28.95
N ALA A 551 16.45 5.47 -27.99
CA ALA A 551 16.40 6.76 -27.31
C ALA A 551 17.25 7.84 -27.98
N GLU A 552 18.39 7.48 -28.55
CA GLU A 552 19.31 8.45 -29.13
C GLU A 552 18.91 8.76 -30.58
N PRO A 553 18.67 10.03 -30.96
CA PRO A 553 18.25 10.41 -32.31
C PRO A 553 19.36 10.20 -33.34
N MET A 554 18.96 9.93 -34.58
CA MET A 554 19.85 9.73 -35.72
C MET A 554 20.24 11.08 -36.28
N LEU A 555 21.52 11.42 -36.18
CA LEU A 555 22.05 12.68 -36.69
C LEU A 555 22.41 12.57 -38.17
N LEU A 556 22.96 11.42 -38.57
CA LEU A 556 23.44 11.18 -39.92
C LEU A 556 23.26 9.70 -40.30
N SER A 557 22.71 9.44 -41.48
CA SER A 557 22.65 8.12 -42.10
C SER A 557 23.09 8.24 -43.55
N ILE A 558 24.18 7.58 -43.91
CA ILE A 558 24.76 7.61 -45.26
C ILE A 558 24.75 6.20 -45.83
N PRO A 559 24.00 5.92 -46.90
CA PRO A 559 24.09 4.63 -47.59
C PRO A 559 25.43 4.54 -48.33
N VAL A 560 26.25 3.56 -47.94
CA VAL A 560 27.54 3.28 -48.58
C VAL A 560 27.36 2.14 -49.57
N TRP A 561 27.78 2.37 -50.81
CA TRP A 561 27.62 1.45 -51.93
C TRP A 561 28.99 0.89 -52.33
N GLU A 562 29.06 -0.42 -52.59
CA GLU A 562 30.24 -1.08 -53.14
C GLU A 562 30.29 -0.89 -54.67
N SER A 563 29.13 -0.94 -55.31
CA SER A 563 28.92 -0.71 -56.74
C SER A 563 27.54 -0.10 -56.96
N ALA A 564 27.21 0.27 -58.21
CA ALA A 564 25.92 0.90 -58.56
C ALA A 564 24.69 0.11 -58.07
N ASP A 565 24.79 -1.22 -58.02
CA ASP A 565 23.67 -2.11 -57.70
C ASP A 565 23.82 -2.82 -56.34
N LYS A 566 24.94 -2.61 -55.63
CA LYS A 566 25.23 -3.34 -54.40
C LYS A 566 25.50 -2.38 -53.23
N LYS A 567 24.49 -2.24 -52.38
CA LYS A 567 24.61 -1.53 -51.09
C LYS A 567 25.45 -2.35 -50.12
N MET A 568 26.45 -1.71 -49.52
CA MET A 568 27.33 -2.35 -48.55
C MET A 568 26.75 -2.27 -47.13
N GLY A 569 26.19 -1.11 -46.78
CA GLY A 569 25.57 -0.85 -45.49
C GLY A 569 25.24 0.62 -45.33
N ASP A 570 24.60 0.97 -44.22
CA ASP A 570 24.37 2.35 -43.82
C ASP A 570 25.37 2.72 -42.74
N LEU A 571 26.07 3.85 -42.94
CA LEU A 571 26.83 4.49 -41.88
C LEU A 571 25.89 5.38 -41.08
N GLU A 572 25.61 4.94 -39.86
CA GLU A 572 24.68 5.58 -38.94
C GLU A 572 25.43 6.22 -37.77
N ILE A 573 25.02 7.44 -37.40
CA ILE A 573 25.62 8.19 -36.29
C ILE A 573 24.50 8.74 -35.42
N LEU A 574 24.45 8.27 -34.17
CA LEU A 574 23.47 8.70 -33.17
C LEU A 574 24.01 9.87 -32.33
N GLU A 575 23.10 10.63 -31.72
CA GLU A 575 23.46 11.70 -30.78
C GLU A 575 24.30 11.18 -29.60
N GLY A 576 25.41 11.85 -29.33
CA GLY A 576 26.37 11.47 -28.28
C GLY A 576 27.48 10.54 -28.73
N GLN A 577 27.42 9.99 -29.95
CA GLN A 577 28.51 9.19 -30.52
C GLN A 577 29.57 10.09 -31.17
N GLU A 578 30.84 9.67 -31.08
CA GLU A 578 31.91 10.31 -31.85
C GLU A 578 31.82 9.86 -33.32
N PRO A 579 31.65 10.79 -34.29
CA PRO A 579 31.50 10.43 -35.69
C PRO A 579 32.71 9.70 -36.27
N ILE A 580 33.93 10.09 -35.88
CA ILE A 580 35.16 9.47 -36.39
C ILE A 580 35.30 8.01 -35.94
N ASP A 581 34.81 7.67 -34.76
CA ASP A 581 34.83 6.29 -34.25
C ASP A 581 33.80 5.42 -34.99
N GLN A 582 32.63 5.98 -35.34
CA GLN A 582 31.63 5.25 -36.15
C GLN A 582 32.12 5.00 -37.56
N VAL A 583 32.79 5.98 -38.20
CA VAL A 583 33.41 5.79 -39.51
C VAL A 583 34.47 4.70 -39.42
N TYR A 584 35.34 4.73 -38.42
CA TYR A 584 36.36 3.69 -38.22
C TYR A 584 35.71 2.31 -38.04
N ALA A 585 34.69 2.19 -37.19
CA ALA A 585 33.99 0.94 -36.95
C ALA A 585 33.32 0.39 -38.22
N PHE A 586 32.77 1.27 -39.07
CA PHE A 586 32.22 0.89 -40.37
C PHE A 586 33.31 0.38 -41.31
N LEU A 587 34.43 1.10 -41.43
CA LEU A 587 35.58 0.69 -42.26
C LEU A 587 36.17 -0.65 -41.79
N GLU A 588 36.21 -0.90 -40.47
CA GLU A 588 36.68 -2.15 -39.88
C GLU A 588 35.74 -3.31 -40.15
N LYS A 589 34.43 -3.11 -39.99
CA LYS A 589 33.42 -4.13 -40.27
C LYS A 589 33.44 -4.59 -41.73
N HIS A 590 33.79 -3.70 -42.65
CA HIS A 590 33.76 -3.95 -44.09
C HIS A 590 35.16 -4.10 -44.74
N ASP A 591 36.24 -4.12 -43.94
CA ASP A 591 37.64 -4.25 -44.40
C ASP A 591 38.09 -3.22 -45.46
N LEU A 592 37.70 -1.95 -45.29
CA LEU A 592 37.88 -0.87 -46.28
C LEU A 592 39.12 0.04 -46.09
N PHE A 593 40.09 -0.37 -45.26
CA PHE A 593 41.23 0.52 -44.95
C PHE A 593 42.25 0.69 -46.08
N GLN A 594 42.29 -0.25 -47.03
CA GLN A 594 43.17 -0.20 -48.20
C GLN A 594 42.47 0.30 -49.47
N THR A 595 41.21 0.74 -49.38
CA THR A 595 40.43 1.25 -50.50
C THR A 595 40.46 2.79 -50.55
N GLU A 596 41.64 3.40 -50.55
CA GLU A 596 41.73 4.83 -50.89
C GLU A 596 41.17 5.05 -52.31
N PRO A 597 40.25 6.02 -52.52
CA PRO A 597 39.95 7.19 -51.70
C PRO A 597 38.69 7.08 -50.79
N LEU A 598 38.06 5.92 -50.65
CA LEU A 598 36.77 5.78 -49.95
C LEU A 598 36.86 6.12 -48.45
N ASN A 599 37.95 5.73 -47.79
CA ASN A 599 38.18 6.00 -46.36
C ASN A 599 38.30 7.51 -46.05
N THR A 600 39.10 8.25 -46.82
CA THR A 600 39.29 9.70 -46.69
C THR A 600 38.01 10.44 -47.05
N THR A 601 37.34 10.02 -48.12
CA THR A 601 36.08 10.61 -48.55
C THR A 601 34.98 10.45 -47.49
N LEU A 602 34.82 9.26 -46.88
CA LEU A 602 33.80 9.06 -45.84
C LEU A 602 34.07 9.91 -44.59
N LEU A 603 35.34 9.99 -44.15
CA LEU A 603 35.73 10.85 -43.04
C LEU A 603 35.46 12.34 -43.33
N GLU A 604 35.81 12.80 -44.53
CA GLU A 604 35.58 14.18 -44.96
C GLU A 604 34.08 14.50 -45.07
N VAL A 605 33.29 13.61 -45.68
CA VAL A 605 31.83 13.78 -45.81
C VAL A 605 31.16 13.87 -44.44
N VAL A 606 31.58 13.01 -43.49
CA VAL A 606 31.02 12.99 -42.15
C VAL A 606 31.46 14.19 -41.34
N CYS A 607 32.75 14.50 -41.26
CA CYS A 607 33.26 15.59 -40.43
C CYS A 607 33.02 17.00 -41.01
N ASN A 608 32.74 17.13 -42.32
CA ASN A 608 32.31 18.40 -42.92
C ASN A 608 30.78 18.58 -42.91
N SER A 609 30.02 17.58 -42.46
CA SER A 609 28.57 17.68 -42.33
C SER A 609 28.19 18.70 -41.27
N THR A 610 27.12 19.47 -41.51
CA THR A 610 26.56 20.40 -40.51
C THR A 610 25.75 19.69 -39.42
N ARG A 611 25.50 18.39 -39.57
CA ARG A 611 24.65 17.61 -38.64
C ARG A 611 25.41 16.96 -37.48
N VAL A 612 26.73 16.82 -37.58
CA VAL A 612 27.58 16.17 -36.57
C VAL A 612 28.85 16.97 -36.35
N THR A 613 29.46 16.83 -35.18
CA THR A 613 30.72 17.50 -34.84
C THR A 613 31.76 16.45 -34.49
N CYS A 614 32.86 16.40 -35.25
CA CYS A 614 34.02 15.57 -34.91
C CYS A 614 34.85 16.29 -33.84
N ALA A 615 34.78 15.82 -32.60
CA ALA A 615 35.57 16.38 -31.48
C ALA A 615 37.04 15.96 -31.57
N ARG A 616 37.31 14.82 -32.22
CA ARG A 616 38.67 14.27 -32.40
C ARG A 616 39.05 14.11 -33.86
N LYS A 617 40.35 14.23 -34.13
CA LYS A 617 40.97 13.92 -35.43
C LYS A 617 41.44 12.47 -35.56
N ARG A 618 41.56 11.75 -34.44
CA ARG A 618 41.98 10.33 -34.42
C ARG A 618 40.83 9.46 -33.90
N PRO A 619 40.47 8.38 -34.62
CA PRO A 619 39.48 7.43 -34.14
C PRO A 619 40.04 6.66 -32.94
N ARG A 620 39.13 6.23 -32.09
CA ARG A 620 39.35 5.23 -31.05
C ARG A 620 38.46 4.04 -31.33
N ARG A 621 38.93 2.86 -30.92
CA ARG A 621 38.22 1.62 -31.17
C ARG A 621 37.03 1.49 -30.21
N ILE A 622 35.87 1.19 -30.77
CA ILE A 622 34.70 0.77 -29.99
C ILE A 622 34.92 -0.70 -29.60
N LEU A 623 35.06 -0.98 -28.31
CA LEU A 623 35.33 -2.34 -27.83
C LEU A 623 34.06 -3.19 -27.89
N PHE A 624 32.96 -2.64 -27.39
CA PHE A 624 31.63 -3.23 -27.45
C PHE A 624 30.55 -2.16 -27.28
N SER A 625 29.33 -2.51 -27.63
CA SER A 625 28.12 -1.72 -27.37
C SER A 625 27.16 -2.56 -26.53
N MET A 626 26.47 -1.93 -25.60
CA MET A 626 25.39 -2.53 -24.82
C MET A 626 24.14 -1.68 -24.91
N TYR A 627 22.99 -2.30 -24.61
CA TYR A 627 21.70 -1.63 -24.59
C TYR A 627 21.11 -1.71 -23.19
N ALA A 628 20.63 -0.58 -22.69
CA ALA A 628 19.97 -0.47 -21.39
C ALA A 628 18.56 0.08 -21.57
N THR A 629 17.55 -0.66 -21.11
CA THR A 629 16.16 -0.20 -21.20
C THR A 629 15.79 0.60 -19.94
N TYR A 630 15.34 1.84 -20.12
CA TYR A 630 14.83 2.70 -19.06
C TYR A 630 13.54 3.38 -19.52
N ALA A 631 12.56 3.45 -18.62
CA ALA A 631 11.22 3.96 -18.94
C ALA A 631 10.64 3.38 -20.25
N GLY A 632 10.83 2.08 -20.49
CA GLY A 632 10.32 1.38 -21.67
C GLY A 632 11.06 1.65 -22.98
N ILE A 633 12.15 2.44 -22.97
CA ILE A 633 12.92 2.83 -24.15
C ILE A 633 14.36 2.27 -24.05
N SER A 634 14.90 1.79 -25.17
CA SER A 634 16.27 1.28 -25.25
C SER A 634 17.30 2.40 -25.47
N HIS A 635 18.28 2.51 -24.58
CA HIS A 635 19.44 3.40 -24.68
C HIS A 635 20.68 2.62 -25.11
N SER A 636 21.44 3.19 -26.03
CA SER A 636 22.75 2.64 -26.44
C SER A 636 23.88 3.19 -25.57
N LEU A 637 24.79 2.31 -25.17
CA LEU A 637 26.01 2.66 -24.44
C LEU A 637 27.21 1.98 -25.10
N GLN A 638 28.13 2.79 -25.62
CA GLN A 638 29.35 2.32 -26.26
C GLN A 638 30.54 2.45 -25.31
N TYR A 639 31.29 1.35 -25.13
CA TYR A 639 32.59 1.42 -24.45
C TYR A 639 33.68 1.64 -25.50
N VAL A 640 34.08 2.90 -25.64
CA VAL A 640 35.20 3.32 -26.49
C VAL A 640 36.49 3.19 -25.69
N GLN A 641 37.55 2.67 -26.31
CA GLN A 641 38.84 2.54 -25.66
C GLN A 641 39.34 3.90 -25.15
N PRO A 642 39.64 4.06 -23.84
CA PRO A 642 40.16 5.31 -23.31
C PRO A 642 41.67 5.47 -23.59
N GLU A 643 42.20 6.67 -23.43
CA GLU A 643 43.67 6.89 -23.45
C GLU A 643 44.38 6.21 -22.26
N SER A 644 43.71 6.22 -21.11
CA SER A 644 44.12 5.56 -19.88
C SER A 644 42.90 4.91 -19.21
N ASP A 645 43.06 3.67 -18.73
CA ASP A 645 42.02 2.95 -17.99
C ASP A 645 41.72 3.60 -16.63
N TRP A 646 42.66 4.41 -16.12
CA TRP A 646 42.55 5.12 -14.84
C TRP A 646 42.56 6.63 -15.06
N ILE A 647 41.52 7.30 -14.58
CA ILE A 647 41.39 8.76 -14.58
C ILE A 647 41.66 9.24 -13.17
N CYS A 648 42.67 10.09 -13.01
CA CYS A 648 43.13 10.55 -11.71
C CYS A 648 42.97 12.05 -11.54
N THR A 649 42.26 12.49 -10.50
CA THR A 649 42.12 13.90 -10.12
C THR A 649 42.95 14.23 -8.89
N SER A 650 43.67 15.35 -8.94
CA SER A 650 44.45 15.87 -7.81
C SER A 650 43.52 16.63 -6.87
N HIS A 651 43.50 16.23 -5.59
CA HIS A 651 42.82 16.96 -4.51
C HIS A 651 43.85 17.41 -3.47
N HIS A 652 43.53 18.45 -2.69
CA HIS A 652 44.42 18.94 -1.63
C HIS A 652 44.64 17.83 -0.57
N GLY A 653 45.75 17.11 -0.68
CA GLY A 653 46.12 15.99 0.19
C GLY A 653 46.31 14.62 -0.49
N GLY A 654 46.09 14.50 -1.81
CA GLY A 654 46.33 13.24 -2.54
C GLY A 654 45.77 13.18 -3.96
N GLN A 655 46.03 12.08 -4.67
CA GLN A 655 45.50 11.80 -6.00
C GLN A 655 44.43 10.71 -5.89
N ARG A 656 43.20 10.98 -6.35
CA ARG A 656 42.12 9.98 -6.41
C ARG A 656 42.03 9.47 -7.84
N CYS A 657 42.25 8.18 -8.04
CA CYS A 657 42.11 7.53 -9.34
C CYS A 657 40.84 6.68 -9.37
N VAL A 658 40.05 6.83 -10.43
CA VAL A 658 38.86 6.02 -10.71
C VAL A 658 39.01 5.34 -12.06
N HIS A 659 38.45 4.14 -12.21
CA HIS A 659 38.50 3.41 -13.47
C HIS A 659 37.57 4.08 -14.50
N TYR A 660 37.93 4.06 -15.79
CA TYR A 660 37.13 4.70 -16.85
C TYR A 660 35.69 4.18 -16.90
N ALA A 661 35.49 2.88 -16.68
CA ALA A 661 34.15 2.28 -16.55
C ALA A 661 33.28 2.97 -15.48
N GLU A 662 33.88 3.41 -14.37
CA GLU A 662 33.18 4.14 -13.30
C GLU A 662 32.73 5.53 -13.80
N VAL A 663 33.62 6.24 -14.49
CA VAL A 663 33.34 7.56 -15.06
C VAL A 663 32.23 7.45 -16.12
N LEU A 664 32.34 6.48 -17.03
CA LEU A 664 31.35 6.25 -18.08
C LEU A 664 29.98 5.87 -17.51
N SER A 665 29.94 4.99 -16.50
CA SER A 665 28.69 4.62 -15.80
C SER A 665 28.02 5.84 -15.19
N LYS A 666 28.80 6.69 -14.52
CA LYS A 666 28.29 7.90 -13.87
C LYS A 666 27.74 8.88 -14.90
N GLN A 667 28.51 9.18 -15.95
CA GLN A 667 28.08 10.07 -17.03
C GLN A 667 26.82 9.56 -17.72
N PHE A 668 26.75 8.27 -18.02
CA PHE A 668 25.58 7.66 -18.63
C PHE A 668 24.33 7.80 -17.74
N CYS A 669 24.44 7.50 -16.45
CA CYS A 669 23.32 7.61 -15.52
C CYS A 669 22.89 9.08 -15.30
N GLU A 670 23.83 10.00 -15.12
CA GLU A 670 23.55 11.44 -15.01
C GLU A 670 22.87 12.01 -16.26
N THR A 671 23.18 11.44 -17.42
CA THR A 671 22.65 11.91 -18.71
C THR A 671 21.29 11.28 -19.03
N HIS A 672 21.10 9.99 -18.77
CA HIS A 672 19.95 9.21 -19.27
C HIS A 672 18.96 8.74 -18.20
N MET A 673 19.37 8.63 -16.92
CA MET A 673 18.57 7.98 -15.88
C MET A 673 18.66 8.76 -14.55
N THR A 674 18.37 10.06 -14.61
CA THR A 674 18.52 11.01 -13.48
C THR A 674 17.73 10.61 -12.25
N ASP A 675 16.56 10.00 -12.44
CA ASP A 675 15.63 9.69 -11.35
C ASP A 675 15.88 8.30 -10.73
N TRP A 676 16.80 7.51 -11.31
CA TRP A 676 17.07 6.15 -10.87
C TRP A 676 18.36 6.04 -10.06
N VAL A 677 18.20 6.08 -8.73
CA VAL A 677 19.30 5.95 -7.75
C VAL A 677 20.12 4.65 -7.95
N GLY A 678 19.49 3.58 -8.43
CA GLY A 678 20.12 2.29 -8.69
C GLY A 678 20.86 2.17 -10.03
N CYS A 679 20.88 3.20 -10.87
CA CYS A 679 21.48 3.15 -12.20
C CYS A 679 22.98 2.86 -12.16
N PHE A 680 23.73 3.68 -11.42
CA PHE A 680 25.19 3.62 -11.38
C PHE A 680 25.75 2.23 -11.03
N PRO A 681 25.35 1.58 -9.92
CA PRO A 681 25.91 0.27 -9.58
C PRO A 681 25.57 -0.81 -10.62
N ARG A 682 24.40 -0.74 -11.27
CA ARG A 682 23.99 -1.73 -12.29
C ARG A 682 24.75 -1.56 -13.61
N ILE A 683 24.89 -0.33 -14.09
CA ILE A 683 25.63 -0.05 -15.32
C ILE A 683 27.12 -0.36 -15.13
N LEU A 684 27.69 0.00 -13.97
CA LEU A 684 29.09 -0.30 -13.66
C LEU A 684 29.37 -1.80 -13.67
N GLU A 685 28.51 -2.59 -13.04
CA GLU A 685 28.65 -4.05 -13.04
C GLU A 685 28.53 -4.63 -14.45
N ALA A 686 27.54 -4.18 -15.22
CA ALA A 686 27.36 -4.62 -16.61
C ALA A 686 28.59 -4.28 -17.47
N LEU A 687 29.19 -3.09 -17.32
CA LEU A 687 30.39 -2.70 -18.06
C LEU A 687 31.60 -3.55 -17.66
N ARG A 688 31.80 -3.84 -16.37
CA ARG A 688 32.90 -4.71 -15.91
C ARG A 688 32.80 -6.11 -16.50
N VAL A 689 31.62 -6.71 -16.40
CA VAL A 689 31.37 -8.05 -16.96
C VAL A 689 31.59 -8.07 -18.47
N GLN A 690 31.10 -7.07 -19.21
CA GLN A 690 31.32 -7.00 -20.66
C GLN A 690 32.77 -6.72 -21.04
N LEU A 691 33.51 -5.95 -20.23
CA LEU A 691 34.95 -5.76 -20.40
C LEU A 691 35.72 -7.07 -20.25
N GLU A 692 35.40 -7.87 -19.24
CA GLU A 692 36.02 -9.19 -19.04
C GLU A 692 35.75 -10.12 -20.23
N PHE A 693 34.48 -10.19 -20.69
CA PHE A 693 34.14 -10.97 -21.89
C PHE A 693 34.84 -10.48 -23.14
N TYR A 694 34.94 -9.16 -23.30
CA TYR A 694 35.67 -8.56 -24.41
C TYR A 694 37.16 -8.92 -24.35
N GLU A 695 37.81 -8.78 -23.19
CA GLU A 695 39.22 -9.11 -23.02
C GLU A 695 39.50 -10.57 -23.35
N GLU A 696 38.69 -11.51 -22.84
CA GLU A 696 38.84 -12.94 -23.16
C GLU A 696 38.71 -13.22 -24.66
N ARG A 697 37.69 -12.63 -25.31
CA ARG A 697 37.47 -12.78 -26.76
C ARG A 697 38.59 -12.16 -27.57
N MET A 698 39.08 -10.98 -27.17
CA MET A 698 40.16 -10.25 -27.83
C MET A 698 41.44 -11.09 -27.80
N TRP A 699 41.82 -11.66 -26.65
CA TRP A 699 43.02 -12.50 -26.54
C TRP A 699 42.91 -13.80 -27.32
N ARG A 700 41.71 -14.37 -27.48
CA ARG A 700 41.46 -15.54 -28.36
C ARG A 700 41.42 -15.16 -29.84
N GLY A 701 41.12 -13.90 -30.14
CA GLY A 701 40.98 -13.36 -31.49
C GLY A 701 42.30 -13.25 -32.26
N LYS A 702 42.16 -13.08 -33.57
CA LYS A 702 43.28 -12.91 -34.51
C LYS A 702 43.66 -11.44 -34.75
N ASP A 703 42.89 -10.50 -34.20
CA ASP A 703 43.12 -9.07 -34.44
C ASP A 703 44.34 -8.56 -33.64
N LEU A 704 45.45 -8.33 -34.34
CA LEU A 704 46.70 -7.85 -33.76
C LEU A 704 46.62 -6.40 -33.26
N TYR A 705 45.80 -5.55 -33.88
CA TYR A 705 45.60 -4.18 -33.42
C TYR A 705 44.80 -4.15 -32.12
N ALA A 706 43.79 -5.01 -32.00
CA ALA A 706 43.02 -5.16 -30.76
C ALA A 706 43.92 -5.57 -29.57
N LYS A 707 44.89 -6.47 -29.80
CA LYS A 707 45.87 -6.92 -28.78
C LYS A 707 46.77 -5.79 -28.28
N LEU A 708 47.13 -4.85 -29.15
CA LEU A 708 47.89 -3.65 -28.76
C LEU A 708 47.00 -2.50 -28.28
N GLY A 709 45.67 -2.63 -28.43
CA GLY A 709 44.73 -1.57 -28.14
C GLY A 709 44.94 -0.36 -29.05
N LEU A 710 45.11 -0.61 -30.35
CA LEU A 710 45.36 0.40 -31.37
C LEU A 710 44.34 0.29 -32.51
N VAL A 711 44.27 1.34 -33.32
CA VAL A 711 43.51 1.38 -34.58
C VAL A 711 44.43 1.04 -35.76
N LYS A 712 43.89 0.55 -36.89
CA LYS A 712 44.70 0.19 -38.08
C LYS A 712 45.58 1.33 -38.61
N THR A 713 45.19 2.58 -38.36
CA THR A 713 45.94 3.79 -38.76
C THR A 713 47.08 4.16 -37.81
N ALA A 714 47.40 3.36 -36.79
CA ALA A 714 48.44 3.66 -35.80
C ALA A 714 49.85 3.74 -36.44
N SER A 715 50.64 4.72 -36.00
CA SER A 715 52.03 4.87 -36.42
C SER A 715 52.96 3.84 -35.75
N LYS A 716 54.17 3.69 -36.26
CA LYS A 716 55.16 2.78 -35.67
C LYS A 716 55.50 3.17 -34.24
N GLU A 717 55.61 4.47 -33.97
CA GLU A 717 55.90 5.01 -32.64
C GLU A 717 54.76 4.67 -31.66
N GLU A 718 53.50 4.72 -32.10
CA GLU A 718 52.36 4.33 -31.27
C GLU A 718 52.37 2.82 -30.96
N ILE A 719 52.74 2.01 -31.94
CA ILE A 719 52.92 0.55 -31.78
C ILE A 719 54.03 0.26 -30.77
N ASP A 720 55.17 0.94 -30.86
CA ASP A 720 56.28 0.82 -29.92
C ASP A 720 55.86 1.21 -28.49
N VAL A 721 55.18 2.34 -28.33
CA VAL A 721 54.70 2.82 -27.03
C VAL A 721 53.67 1.86 -26.42
N ALA A 722 52.70 1.40 -27.21
CA ALA A 722 51.67 0.47 -26.75
C ALA A 722 52.27 -0.86 -26.30
N TYR A 723 53.19 -1.44 -27.10
CA TYR A 723 53.89 -2.67 -26.76
C TYR A 723 54.70 -2.53 -25.46
N ASN A 724 55.53 -1.49 -25.36
CA ASN A 724 56.35 -1.25 -24.17
C ASN A 724 55.52 -1.04 -22.89
N ARG A 725 54.30 -0.47 -23.02
CA ARG A 725 53.36 -0.35 -21.91
C ARG A 725 52.76 -1.72 -21.54
N LEU A 726 52.32 -2.50 -22.51
CA LEU A 726 51.62 -3.77 -22.28
C LEU A 726 52.55 -4.88 -21.78
N VAL A 727 53.80 -4.94 -22.23
CA VAL A 727 54.79 -5.93 -21.77
C VAL A 727 55.13 -5.76 -20.28
N LYS A 728 55.06 -4.53 -19.74
CA LYS A 728 55.21 -4.31 -18.29
C LYS A 728 54.11 -5.00 -17.47
N ARG A 729 52.91 -5.16 -18.05
CA ARG A 729 51.74 -5.80 -17.43
C ARG A 729 51.71 -7.30 -17.71
N PHE A 730 51.90 -7.69 -18.96
CA PHE A 730 51.85 -9.06 -19.46
C PHE A 730 53.25 -9.48 -19.92
N ASN A 731 54.05 -10.00 -19.00
CA ASN A 731 55.39 -10.50 -19.27
C ASN A 731 55.42 -12.03 -19.18
N ASN A 732 56.59 -12.62 -19.48
CA ASN A 732 56.77 -14.07 -19.48
C ASN A 732 56.52 -14.72 -18.09
N GLU A 733 56.67 -13.96 -17.00
CA GLU A 733 56.46 -14.44 -15.64
C GLU A 733 55.00 -14.33 -15.19
N THR A 734 54.31 -13.26 -15.59
CA THR A 734 52.92 -13.01 -15.18
C THR A 734 51.92 -13.74 -16.05
N GLU A 735 52.03 -13.59 -17.37
CA GLU A 735 51.05 -14.12 -18.34
C GLU A 735 51.73 -14.53 -19.67
N PRO A 736 52.44 -15.68 -19.70
CA PRO A 736 53.28 -16.07 -20.83
C PRO A 736 52.50 -16.21 -22.16
N GLN A 737 51.26 -16.70 -22.09
CA GLN A 737 50.40 -16.86 -23.27
C GLN A 737 49.97 -15.52 -23.90
N LYS A 738 49.74 -14.49 -23.07
CA LYS A 738 49.43 -13.13 -23.56
C LYS A 738 50.68 -12.45 -24.08
N TYR A 739 51.81 -12.66 -23.41
CA TYR A 739 53.10 -12.12 -23.82
C TYR A 739 53.53 -12.61 -25.22
N GLU A 740 53.39 -13.91 -25.51
CA GLU A 740 53.67 -14.46 -26.85
C GLU A 740 52.81 -13.79 -27.94
N LYS A 741 51.53 -13.59 -27.67
CA LYS A 741 50.61 -12.91 -28.60
C LYS A 741 50.93 -11.42 -28.78
N LEU A 742 51.43 -10.75 -27.74
CA LEU A 742 51.91 -9.37 -27.83
C LEU A 742 53.18 -9.27 -28.69
N GLN A 743 54.11 -10.22 -28.53
CA GLN A 743 55.31 -10.30 -29.37
C GLN A 743 54.95 -10.55 -30.84
N GLU A 744 53.99 -11.44 -31.11
CA GLU A 744 53.47 -11.68 -32.45
C GLU A 744 52.85 -10.41 -33.05
N ALA A 745 52.01 -9.71 -32.29
CA ALA A 745 51.39 -8.46 -32.72
C ALA A 745 52.44 -7.39 -33.03
N TYR A 746 53.43 -7.22 -32.14
CA TYR A 746 54.50 -6.25 -32.33
C TYR A 746 55.37 -6.57 -33.55
N ARG A 747 55.82 -7.82 -33.68
CA ARG A 747 56.68 -8.25 -34.82
C ARG A 747 55.99 -8.01 -36.16
N THR A 748 54.69 -8.27 -36.23
CA THR A 748 53.92 -8.12 -37.47
C THR A 748 53.61 -6.65 -37.77
N LEU A 749 53.20 -5.87 -36.77
CA LEU A 749 52.71 -4.50 -36.98
C LEU A 749 53.83 -3.44 -37.02
N SER A 750 54.98 -3.70 -36.40
CA SER A 750 56.13 -2.77 -36.39
C SER A 750 56.98 -2.81 -37.66
N ASP A 751 56.88 -3.90 -38.43
CA ASP A 751 57.48 -4.04 -39.76
C ASP A 751 56.51 -3.49 -40.83
N PRO A 752 56.89 -2.46 -41.60
CA PRO A 752 56.01 -1.83 -42.57
C PRO A 752 55.48 -2.77 -43.66
N GLU A 753 56.25 -3.78 -44.07
CA GLU A 753 55.88 -4.71 -45.13
C GLU A 753 54.93 -5.79 -44.59
N GLU A 754 55.23 -6.37 -43.42
CA GLU A 754 54.33 -7.33 -42.77
C GLU A 754 52.99 -6.68 -42.39
N LYS A 755 53.02 -5.44 -41.89
CA LYS A 755 51.83 -4.63 -41.61
C LYS A 755 50.98 -4.44 -42.87
N TYR A 756 51.61 -4.11 -44.01
CA TYR A 756 50.90 -3.94 -45.28
C TYR A 756 50.14 -5.20 -45.68
N PHE A 757 50.78 -6.37 -45.65
CA PHE A 757 50.13 -7.65 -45.99
C PHE A 757 49.04 -8.04 -44.97
N TYR A 758 49.22 -7.71 -43.69
CA TYR A 758 48.21 -7.92 -42.67
C TYR A 758 46.94 -7.07 -42.92
N ASP A 759 47.12 -5.82 -43.37
CA ASP A 759 46.05 -4.86 -43.63
C ASP A 759 45.30 -5.09 -44.95
N LEU A 760 45.82 -5.93 -45.84
CA LEU A 760 45.13 -6.28 -47.09
C LEU A 760 43.76 -6.94 -46.80
N PRO A 761 42.72 -6.59 -47.59
CA PRO A 761 41.42 -7.20 -47.47
C PRO A 761 41.52 -8.70 -47.71
N CYS A 762 40.71 -9.47 -46.98
CA CYS A 762 40.67 -10.90 -47.17
C CYS A 762 40.12 -11.27 -48.55
N MET A 763 40.81 -12.18 -49.25
CA MET A 763 40.28 -12.77 -50.48
C MET A 763 39.37 -13.93 -50.10
N LYS A 764 38.08 -13.83 -50.45
CA LYS A 764 37.14 -14.94 -50.25
C LYS A 764 37.43 -16.03 -51.27
N LEU A 765 38.05 -17.12 -50.83
CA LEU A 765 38.35 -18.31 -51.62
C LEU A 765 37.55 -19.48 -51.07
N PHE A 766 36.59 -20.00 -51.83
CA PHE A 766 35.71 -21.10 -51.41
C PHE A 766 34.97 -20.84 -50.09
N GLY A 767 34.59 -19.58 -49.82
CA GLY A 767 33.94 -19.19 -48.56
C GLY A 767 34.89 -19.07 -47.36
N LEU A 768 36.21 -19.20 -47.56
CA LEU A 768 37.23 -19.02 -46.53
C LEU A 768 38.06 -17.76 -46.79
N CYS A 769 38.50 -17.12 -45.71
CA CYS A 769 39.38 -15.97 -45.72
C CYS A 769 40.83 -16.37 -46.07
N GLY A 770 41.26 -16.02 -47.28
CA GLY A 770 42.65 -16.13 -47.74
C GLY A 770 43.39 -14.80 -47.62
N LYS A 771 44.43 -14.74 -46.79
CA LYS A 771 45.35 -13.58 -46.72
C LYS A 771 46.63 -13.85 -47.51
N LYS A 772 47.03 -12.88 -48.34
CA LYS A 772 48.29 -12.94 -49.10
C LYS A 772 49.46 -12.63 -48.16
N LYS A 773 50.49 -13.46 -48.21
CA LYS A 773 51.74 -13.29 -47.48
C LYS A 773 52.84 -12.68 -48.36
N LYS A 774 53.90 -12.22 -47.70
CA LYS A 774 55.11 -11.67 -48.33
C LYS A 774 55.76 -12.60 -49.35
N ASP A 775 55.74 -13.91 -49.10
CA ASP A 775 56.28 -14.95 -49.99
C ASP A 775 55.38 -15.26 -51.20
N GLY A 776 54.26 -14.55 -51.37
CA GLY A 776 53.28 -14.77 -52.42
C GLY A 776 52.32 -15.94 -52.14
N SER A 777 52.49 -16.66 -51.03
CA SER A 777 51.54 -17.69 -50.59
C SER A 777 50.25 -17.07 -50.07
N ILE A 778 49.17 -17.84 -50.10
CA ILE A 778 47.88 -17.46 -49.51
C ILE A 778 47.70 -18.32 -48.27
N SER A 779 47.72 -17.71 -47.09
CA SER A 779 47.29 -18.39 -45.88
C SER A 779 45.77 -18.38 -45.83
N ILE A 780 45.19 -19.57 -45.95
CA ILE A 780 43.76 -19.78 -45.75
C ILE A 780 43.55 -20.06 -44.28
N THR A 781 42.78 -19.19 -43.64
CA THR A 781 42.30 -19.43 -42.28
C THR A 781 40.81 -19.72 -42.33
N PRO A 782 40.32 -20.77 -41.64
CA PRO A 782 38.90 -20.91 -41.46
C PRO A 782 38.35 -19.68 -40.73
N ASP A 783 37.26 -19.14 -41.28
CA ASP A 783 36.40 -18.20 -40.59
C ASP A 783 35.74 -19.00 -39.45
N ASN A 784 35.97 -18.59 -38.21
CA ASN A 784 35.20 -19.08 -37.07
C ASN A 784 34.08 -18.11 -36.79
#